data_AF-A0A1Y3T085-F1
#
_entry.id   AF-A0A1Y3T085-F1
#
_cell.length_a   1.000
_cell.length_b   1.000
_cell.length_c   1.000
_cell.angle_alpha   90.00
_cell.angle_beta   90.00
_cell.angle_gamma   90.00
#
_symmetry.space_group_name_H-M   'P 1'
#
loop_
_entity.id
_entity.type
_entity.pdbx_description
1 polymer ?
#
loop_
_entity_poly.entity_id
_entity_poly.type
_entity_poly.pdbx_seq_one_letter_code
_entity_poly.pdbx_strand_id
1 'polypeptide(L)'
;MIILKIFSSALGLIQLILILCLFARYIYLEKGFSSSKNRQLFWGITIFISFFYGILDKVFGITDGFLLLTVIFLFFVYIFLTRETRRIRGIFLLFPILGFVFSIFLFLVLIPLLTGHYDLETTSEWYPLEDILVWVLLLVFYFAGKKWRKQLEENGGSRTLSPWEKRLLNCSGLFLLVLVIMLLSFRDIFTVQEEGLTFLLAGGISTLLLDLSILFLVLQGNQKRYYEQKALENEYYLQAELRYFQARQQEQDMVRRIRHDMKNHLFCIQDLLSRGEKEELEAYLEKLNAGLSKKAGEISLGNPLADAICWEKARIAAEKGFSITADGKISPKAVLQPIDICTIFANALDNALESLEETGLSAPWIHIGIQNQGSLLCLVFENPVPEEFSLPKEGKTSKNPQYHQGIGLSNIRQTAEKYQGGIHTEILSQAEEKTFRLEVLLNTASCHSQQNSGSSQQKNTEDKIFPLSLSQKNEGSMFMNENLDLKNSDEKIQRKMFKKETGKVARRVLFYNLILIGVVLLFTIFQSVGFLLQFPDLEPTAQAEASFMERIGSSGVSSIAGVLVGVVLYFLWERKAGTHREIFRSKKKIRPLVFLGLLSVFMMVQLLSSIASVGMEELFHLFGYSMAESAAAATGTSSTLSMFLYVGIAGPVAEELIYRGFVMRRLEKYGSFFAILFSSLLFGIMHGNLAQIFFAAAAGLIFGYLAMEYSIVWSILLHILNNLVFSDLLSRFTEGLPEAAANLISYGTMGVFTVIACIFLYKKKDSIRAWLKANPIPKKYCIWAFTGFWFLLFTVLEFIAAFAALTPVK
;
A
#
# COMPACT_ATOMS: atom_id res chain seq x y z
N MET A 1 20.12 -55.78 17.99
CA MET A 1 20.60 -54.38 18.12
C MET A 1 20.75 -53.67 16.76
N ILE A 2 21.45 -54.23 15.78
CA ILE A 2 21.63 -53.61 14.43
C ILE A 2 20.28 -53.39 13.72
N ILE A 3 19.40 -54.40 13.72
CA ILE A 3 18.06 -54.29 13.12
C ILE A 3 17.25 -53.13 13.73
N LEU A 4 17.22 -53.02 15.06
CA LEU A 4 16.54 -51.91 15.76
C LEU A 4 17.08 -50.54 15.35
N LYS A 5 18.41 -50.40 15.19
CA LYS A 5 19.02 -49.15 14.72
C LYS A 5 18.67 -48.84 13.26
N ILE A 6 18.59 -49.83 12.38
CA ILE A 6 18.14 -49.67 10.99
C ILE A 6 16.69 -49.14 10.96
N PHE A 7 15.81 -49.75 11.77
CA PHE A 7 14.42 -49.31 11.89
C PHE A 7 14.32 -47.87 12.41
N SER A 8 15.13 -47.50 13.41
CA SER A 8 15.18 -46.13 13.94
C SER A 8 15.59 -45.10 12.89
N SER A 9 16.67 -45.35 12.14
CA SER A 9 17.12 -44.45 11.06
C SER A 9 16.06 -44.32 9.96
N ALA A 10 15.41 -45.44 9.60
CA ALA A 10 14.34 -45.42 8.61
C ALA A 10 13.12 -44.62 9.08
N LEU A 11 12.74 -44.75 10.34
CA LEU A 11 11.61 -44.03 10.93
C LEU A 11 11.85 -42.53 10.96
N GLY A 12 13.07 -42.10 11.34
CA GLY A 12 13.45 -40.68 11.34
C GLY A 12 13.38 -40.05 9.94
N LEU A 13 13.84 -40.75 8.90
CA LEU A 13 13.73 -40.25 7.52
C LEU A 13 12.26 -40.15 7.07
N ILE A 14 11.42 -41.14 7.41
CA ILE A 14 9.98 -41.11 7.12
C ILE A 14 9.32 -39.92 7.82
N GLN A 15 9.65 -39.67 9.09
CA GLN A 15 9.15 -38.55 9.88
C GLN A 15 9.52 -37.22 9.23
N LEU A 16 10.78 -37.03 8.83
CA LEU A 16 11.25 -35.83 8.16
C LEU A 16 10.51 -35.59 6.84
N ILE A 17 10.37 -36.62 5.99
CA ILE A 17 9.64 -36.50 4.73
C ILE A 17 8.15 -36.17 4.97
N LEU A 18 7.53 -36.75 6.00
CA LEU A 18 6.16 -36.43 6.39
C LEU A 18 6.01 -34.95 6.75
N ILE A 19 6.92 -34.41 7.57
CA ILE A 19 6.94 -32.98 7.94
C ILE A 19 7.00 -32.11 6.68
N LEU A 20 7.95 -32.39 5.77
CA LEU A 20 8.12 -31.63 4.53
C LEU A 20 6.87 -31.66 3.65
N CYS A 21 6.23 -32.82 3.50
CA CYS A 21 4.98 -32.97 2.75
C CYS A 21 3.84 -32.16 3.37
N LEU A 22 3.71 -32.15 4.70
CA LEU A 22 2.66 -31.42 5.41
C LEU A 22 2.85 -29.91 5.30
N PHE A 23 4.09 -29.42 5.45
CA PHE A 23 4.44 -28.01 5.23
C PHE A 23 4.11 -27.56 3.81
N ALA A 24 4.53 -28.33 2.80
CA ALA A 24 4.22 -28.05 1.41
C ALA A 24 2.69 -27.99 1.17
N ARG A 25 1.94 -28.93 1.76
CA ARG A 25 0.50 -29.08 1.56
C ARG A 25 -0.32 -27.99 2.26
N TYR A 26 0.00 -27.65 3.51
CA TYR A 26 -0.87 -26.83 4.36
C TYR A 26 -0.38 -25.39 4.53
N ILE A 27 0.94 -25.15 4.52
CA ILE A 27 1.50 -23.79 4.63
C ILE A 27 1.68 -23.20 3.23
N TYR A 28 2.30 -23.94 2.31
CA TYR A 28 2.51 -23.51 0.93
C TYR A 28 1.30 -23.71 0.01
N LEU A 29 0.24 -24.33 0.52
CA LEU A 29 -1.01 -24.62 -0.20
C LEU A 29 -0.78 -25.40 -1.50
N GLU A 30 0.24 -26.25 -1.57
CA GLU A 30 0.45 -27.12 -2.72
C GLU A 30 -0.73 -28.10 -2.87
N LYS A 31 -0.97 -28.51 -4.11
CA LYS A 31 -1.96 -29.54 -4.42
C LYS A 31 -1.53 -30.85 -3.73
N GLY A 32 -2.50 -31.58 -3.19
CA GLY A 32 -2.25 -32.93 -2.67
C GLY A 32 -2.11 -33.94 -3.82
N PHE A 33 -1.92 -35.21 -3.48
CA PHE A 33 -1.99 -36.30 -4.46
C PHE A 33 -3.34 -36.30 -5.19
N SER A 34 -3.30 -36.34 -6.52
CA SER A 34 -4.48 -36.39 -7.38
C SER A 34 -5.21 -37.74 -7.34
N SER A 35 -4.50 -38.82 -7.00
CA SER A 35 -5.07 -40.18 -6.92
C SER A 35 -4.55 -40.95 -5.71
N SER A 36 -5.36 -41.90 -5.20
CA SER A 36 -4.93 -42.81 -4.13
C SER A 36 -3.74 -43.68 -4.56
N LYS A 37 -3.63 -44.00 -5.86
CA LYS A 37 -2.51 -44.77 -6.43
C LYS A 37 -1.19 -44.01 -6.29
N ASN A 38 -1.15 -42.72 -6.64
CA ASN A 38 0.07 -41.90 -6.53
C ASN A 38 0.52 -41.76 -5.07
N ARG A 39 -0.43 -41.66 -4.14
CA ARG A 39 -0.14 -41.62 -2.69
C ARG A 39 0.47 -42.94 -2.20
N GLN A 40 -0.10 -44.08 -2.58
CA GLN A 40 0.43 -45.40 -2.21
C GLN A 40 1.83 -45.63 -2.82
N LEU A 41 2.01 -45.25 -4.09
CA LEU A 41 3.30 -45.33 -4.77
C LEU A 41 4.37 -44.50 -4.06
N PHE A 42 4.07 -43.25 -3.73
CA PHE A 42 5.00 -42.37 -3.02
C PHE A 42 5.46 -42.96 -1.70
N TRP A 43 4.52 -43.34 -0.82
CA TRP A 43 4.88 -43.89 0.49
C TRP A 43 5.57 -45.25 0.39
N GLY A 44 5.25 -46.07 -0.61
CA GLY A 44 5.99 -47.30 -0.89
C GLY A 44 7.46 -47.03 -1.24
N ILE A 45 7.72 -46.03 -2.10
CA ILE A 45 9.09 -45.58 -2.45
C ILE A 45 9.79 -45.02 -1.21
N THR A 46 9.12 -44.17 -0.42
CA THR A 46 9.69 -43.57 0.80
C THR A 46 10.09 -44.64 1.81
N ILE A 47 9.23 -45.62 2.09
CA ILE A 47 9.52 -46.71 3.02
C ILE A 47 10.71 -47.52 2.51
N PHE A 48 10.69 -47.96 1.26
CA PHE A 48 11.78 -48.75 0.67
C PHE A 48 13.14 -48.03 0.76
N ILE A 49 13.19 -46.77 0.34
CA ILE A 49 14.41 -45.96 0.36
C ILE A 49 14.87 -45.70 1.79
N SER A 50 13.96 -45.50 2.74
CA SER A 50 14.32 -45.25 4.14
C SER A 50 14.93 -46.48 4.82
N PHE A 51 14.40 -47.67 4.55
CA PHE A 51 15.01 -48.93 5.01
C PHE A 51 16.35 -49.20 4.33
N PHE A 52 16.46 -48.94 3.03
CA PHE A 52 17.71 -49.08 2.31
C PHE A 52 18.79 -48.13 2.84
N TYR A 53 18.44 -46.87 3.10
CA TYR A 53 19.32 -45.90 3.74
C TYR A 53 19.77 -46.37 5.13
N GLY A 54 18.85 -46.85 5.98
CA GLY A 54 19.20 -47.38 7.31
C GLY A 54 20.16 -48.57 7.25
N ILE A 55 19.99 -49.46 6.26
CA ILE A 55 20.92 -50.58 6.01
C ILE A 55 22.29 -50.04 5.58
N LEU A 56 22.33 -49.08 4.64
CA LEU A 56 23.58 -48.51 4.15
C LEU A 56 24.38 -47.80 5.26
N ASP A 57 23.69 -46.98 6.05
CA ASP A 57 24.26 -46.29 7.21
C ASP A 57 24.88 -47.30 8.20
N LYS A 58 24.14 -48.35 8.58
CA LYS A 58 24.61 -49.29 9.62
C LYS A 58 25.58 -50.37 9.14
N VAL A 59 25.56 -50.73 7.86
CA VAL A 59 26.43 -51.79 7.31
C VAL A 59 27.71 -51.19 6.70
N PHE A 60 27.61 -50.04 6.05
CA PHE A 60 28.72 -49.45 5.30
C PHE A 60 29.27 -48.16 5.91
N GLY A 61 28.65 -47.61 6.97
CA GLY A 61 29.14 -46.40 7.63
C GLY A 61 29.17 -45.18 6.71
N ILE A 62 28.22 -45.09 5.77
CA ILE A 62 28.12 -43.96 4.83
C ILE A 62 27.41 -42.83 5.57
N THR A 63 28.18 -41.93 6.17
CA THR A 63 27.79 -41.20 7.39
C THR A 63 26.75 -40.09 7.22
N ASP A 64 26.92 -39.05 6.37
CA ASP A 64 25.97 -37.91 6.41
C ASP A 64 25.64 -37.26 5.05
N GLY A 65 26.58 -37.30 4.09
CA GLY A 65 26.41 -36.62 2.79
C GLY A 65 25.27 -37.18 1.92
N PHE A 66 24.91 -38.45 2.08
CA PHE A 66 23.85 -39.10 1.30
C PHE A 66 22.44 -38.87 1.87
N LEU A 67 22.31 -38.48 3.14
CA LEU A 67 21.01 -38.21 3.76
C LEU A 67 20.31 -37.05 3.05
N LEU A 68 21.03 -35.94 2.87
CA LEU A 68 20.50 -34.75 2.20
C LEU A 68 20.09 -35.06 0.76
N LEU A 69 20.91 -35.81 0.02
CA LEU A 69 20.59 -36.24 -1.35
C LEU A 69 19.33 -37.10 -1.40
N THR A 70 19.15 -37.98 -0.41
CA THR A 70 17.97 -38.85 -0.27
C THR A 70 16.72 -38.02 0.03
N VAL A 71 16.81 -37.04 0.93
CA VAL A 71 15.72 -36.11 1.25
C VAL A 71 15.32 -35.27 0.03
N ILE A 72 16.31 -34.72 -0.70
CA ILE A 72 16.08 -33.97 -1.95
C ILE A 72 15.35 -34.84 -2.97
N PHE A 73 15.80 -36.09 -3.16
CA PHE A 73 15.20 -37.02 -4.10
C PHE A 73 13.75 -37.34 -3.73
N LEU A 74 13.48 -37.73 -2.49
CA LEU A 74 12.13 -38.05 -2.03
C LEU A 74 11.19 -36.85 -2.11
N PHE A 75 11.66 -35.65 -1.75
CA PHE A 75 10.86 -34.43 -1.89
C PHE A 75 10.61 -34.06 -3.36
N PHE A 76 11.57 -34.30 -4.26
CA PHE A 76 11.36 -34.15 -5.70
C PHE A 76 10.26 -35.09 -6.21
N VAL A 77 10.30 -36.37 -5.81
CA VAL A 77 9.26 -37.35 -6.18
C VAL A 77 7.89 -36.90 -5.66
N TYR A 78 7.80 -36.37 -4.44
CA TYR A 78 6.57 -35.79 -3.89
C TYR A 78 6.02 -34.66 -4.77
N ILE A 79 6.84 -33.66 -5.11
CA ILE A 79 6.43 -32.52 -5.93
C ILE A 79 6.04 -32.97 -7.35
N PHE A 80 6.77 -33.94 -7.92
CA PHE A 80 6.48 -34.48 -9.24
C PHE A 80 5.13 -35.20 -9.31
N LEU A 81 4.77 -35.96 -8.27
CA LEU A 81 3.51 -36.71 -8.19
C LEU A 81 2.29 -35.84 -7.80
N THR A 82 2.51 -34.65 -7.27
CA THR A 82 1.44 -33.73 -6.79
C THR A 82 1.15 -32.58 -7.76
N ARG A 83 2.12 -32.12 -8.55
CA ARG A 83 1.93 -31.01 -9.50
C ARG A 83 1.55 -31.51 -10.90
N GLU A 84 0.51 -30.91 -11.47
CA GLU A 84 0.09 -31.15 -12.86
C GLU A 84 1.11 -30.65 -13.89
N THR A 85 1.79 -29.53 -13.61
CA THR A 85 2.86 -29.01 -14.47
C THR A 85 4.21 -29.50 -13.93
N ARG A 86 4.88 -30.39 -14.66
CA ARG A 86 6.16 -31.03 -14.32
C ARG A 86 7.35 -30.06 -14.37
N ARG A 87 7.24 -28.90 -13.71
CA ARG A 87 8.27 -27.87 -13.65
C ARG A 87 9.29 -28.21 -12.56
N ILE A 88 10.55 -28.39 -12.96
CA ILE A 88 11.70 -28.67 -12.09
C ILE A 88 11.87 -27.61 -10.98
N ARG A 89 11.42 -26.37 -11.22
CA ARG A 89 11.49 -25.26 -10.24
C ARG A 89 10.80 -25.55 -8.90
N GLY A 90 9.94 -26.56 -8.81
CA GLY A 90 9.33 -26.97 -7.55
C GLY A 90 10.31 -27.56 -6.52
N ILE A 91 11.46 -28.09 -6.94
CA ILE A 91 12.52 -28.57 -6.04
C ILE A 91 13.01 -27.48 -5.10
N PHE A 92 13.12 -26.24 -5.58
CA PHE A 92 13.64 -25.12 -4.79
C PHE A 92 12.74 -24.73 -3.61
N LEU A 93 11.53 -25.31 -3.52
CA LEU A 93 10.66 -25.17 -2.35
C LEU A 93 11.21 -25.89 -1.11
N LEU A 94 12.10 -26.87 -1.31
CA LEU A 94 12.71 -27.62 -0.22
C LEU A 94 13.50 -26.71 0.72
N PHE A 95 14.35 -25.83 0.20
CA PHE A 95 15.25 -25.01 1.03
C PHE A 95 14.51 -24.07 1.98
N PRO A 96 13.50 -23.29 1.53
CA PRO A 96 12.70 -22.50 2.45
C PRO A 96 11.95 -23.34 3.48
N ILE A 97 11.38 -24.49 3.11
CA ILE A 97 10.70 -25.38 4.06
C ILE A 97 11.68 -25.92 5.10
N LEU A 98 12.88 -26.33 4.68
CA LEU A 98 13.92 -26.80 5.61
C LEU A 98 14.28 -25.73 6.64
N GLY A 99 14.33 -24.45 6.27
CA GLY A 99 14.58 -23.38 7.25
C GLY A 99 13.53 -23.30 8.36
N PHE A 100 12.24 -23.39 8.02
CA PHE A 100 11.17 -23.44 9.01
C PHE A 100 11.25 -24.71 9.88
N VAL A 101 11.50 -25.86 9.26
CA VAL A 101 11.58 -27.15 9.98
C VAL A 101 12.78 -27.17 10.93
N PHE A 102 13.94 -26.73 10.48
CA PHE A 102 15.14 -26.67 11.31
C PHE A 102 15.06 -25.60 12.39
N SER A 103 14.35 -24.49 12.17
CA SER A 103 14.09 -23.50 13.23
C SER A 103 13.28 -24.11 14.38
N ILE A 104 12.20 -24.84 14.06
CA ILE A 104 11.39 -25.54 15.06
C ILE A 104 12.23 -26.63 15.76
N PHE A 105 13.01 -27.40 15.00
CA PHE A 105 13.86 -28.45 15.55
C PHE A 105 14.95 -27.89 16.47
N LEU A 106 15.59 -26.78 16.09
CA LEU A 106 16.56 -26.07 16.92
C LEU A 106 15.94 -25.73 18.27
N PHE A 107 14.73 -25.17 18.29
CA PHE A 107 14.04 -24.85 19.54
C PHE A 107 13.74 -26.11 20.39
N LEU A 108 13.32 -27.22 19.78
CA LEU A 108 13.07 -28.47 20.50
C LEU A 108 14.34 -29.01 21.18
N VAL A 109 15.47 -28.98 20.48
CA VAL A 109 16.78 -29.41 21.01
C VAL A 109 17.28 -28.50 22.14
N LEU A 110 16.78 -27.27 22.23
CA LEU A 110 17.11 -26.32 23.31
C LEU A 110 16.26 -26.51 24.58
N ILE A 111 15.22 -27.34 24.56
CA ILE A 111 14.32 -27.55 25.71
C ILE A 111 15.05 -28.13 26.93
N PRO A 112 15.91 -29.17 26.82
CA PRO A 112 16.63 -29.71 27.97
C PRO A 112 17.50 -28.66 28.69
N LEU A 113 18.06 -27.74 27.90
CA LEU A 113 18.85 -26.60 28.37
C LEU A 113 18.05 -25.65 29.27
N LEU A 114 16.77 -25.41 28.96
CA LEU A 114 15.85 -24.60 29.78
C LEU A 114 15.49 -25.28 31.11
N THR A 115 15.66 -26.60 31.20
CA THR A 115 15.37 -27.37 32.42
C THR A 115 16.58 -27.53 33.35
N GLY A 116 17.70 -26.87 33.05
CA GLY A 116 18.92 -26.90 33.87
C GLY A 116 19.81 -28.12 33.63
N HIS A 117 19.57 -28.89 32.56
CA HIS A 117 20.43 -29.98 32.13
C HIS A 117 21.43 -29.44 31.09
N TYR A 118 22.59 -29.01 31.57
CA TYR A 118 23.65 -28.40 30.75
C TYR A 118 24.57 -29.44 30.09
N ASP A 119 24.51 -30.70 30.54
CA ASP A 119 25.41 -31.75 30.07
C ASP A 119 24.79 -32.52 28.90
N LEU A 120 25.41 -32.41 27.72
CA LEU A 120 24.93 -32.99 26.47
C LEU A 120 25.00 -34.52 26.47
N GLU A 121 25.82 -35.16 27.29
CA GLU A 121 25.82 -36.63 27.39
C GLU A 121 24.54 -37.16 28.06
N THR A 122 23.95 -36.40 29.00
CA THR A 122 22.63 -36.70 29.57
C THR A 122 21.45 -36.40 28.65
N THR A 123 21.64 -35.68 27.55
CA THR A 123 20.54 -35.43 26.56
C THR A 123 20.10 -36.70 25.83
N SER A 124 20.91 -37.75 25.86
CA SER A 124 20.58 -39.08 25.33
C SER A 124 19.29 -39.67 25.94
N GLU A 125 18.98 -39.33 27.20
CA GLU A 125 17.80 -39.85 27.91
C GLU A 125 16.47 -39.22 27.45
N TRP A 126 16.51 -38.02 26.85
CA TRP A 126 15.33 -37.25 26.48
C TRP A 126 14.86 -37.48 25.03
N TYR A 127 15.73 -37.98 24.15
CA TYR A 127 15.38 -38.24 22.73
C TYR A 127 14.09 -39.03 22.52
N PRO A 128 13.76 -40.08 23.31
CA PRO A 128 12.50 -40.81 23.12
C PRO A 128 11.26 -39.96 23.42
N LEU A 129 11.33 -39.10 24.44
CA LEU A 129 10.23 -38.20 24.80
C LEU A 129 10.05 -37.09 23.75
N GLU A 130 11.15 -36.55 23.24
CA GLU A 130 11.16 -35.57 22.15
C GLU A 130 10.56 -36.17 20.87
N ASP A 131 10.93 -37.41 20.51
CA ASP A 131 10.39 -38.06 19.31
C ASP A 131 8.88 -38.33 19.44
N ILE A 132 8.42 -38.79 20.62
CA ILE A 132 6.99 -38.95 20.91
C ILE A 132 6.25 -37.61 20.76
N LEU A 133 6.82 -36.53 21.29
CA LEU A 133 6.25 -35.18 21.17
C LEU A 133 6.13 -34.75 19.72
N VAL A 134 7.17 -34.97 18.90
CA VAL A 134 7.15 -34.65 17.46
C VAL A 134 6.03 -35.41 16.74
N TRP A 135 5.85 -36.70 17.03
CA TRP A 135 4.75 -37.50 16.45
C TRP A 135 3.37 -36.99 16.87
N VAL A 136 3.18 -36.61 18.13
CA VAL A 136 1.92 -36.02 18.61
C VAL A 136 1.63 -34.70 17.89
N LEU A 137 2.62 -33.81 17.79
CA LEU A 137 2.50 -32.53 17.07
C LEU A 137 2.18 -32.73 15.59
N LEU A 138 2.79 -33.73 14.94
CA LEU A 138 2.51 -34.09 13.54
C LEU A 138 1.07 -34.53 13.33
N LEU A 139 0.52 -35.33 14.24
CA LEU A 139 -0.88 -35.75 14.18
C LEU A 139 -1.83 -34.57 14.34
N VAL A 140 -1.58 -33.70 15.32
CA VAL A 140 -2.36 -32.47 15.52
C VAL A 140 -2.32 -31.60 14.27
N PHE A 141 -1.13 -31.37 13.70
CA PHE A 141 -0.95 -30.58 12.50
C PHE A 141 -1.70 -31.17 11.29
N TYR A 142 -1.64 -32.50 11.12
CA TYR A 142 -2.35 -33.20 10.06
C TYR A 142 -3.88 -33.04 10.17
N PHE A 143 -4.46 -33.27 11.35
CA PHE A 143 -5.91 -33.18 11.54
C PHE A 143 -6.41 -31.74 11.48
N ALA A 144 -5.70 -30.79 12.11
CA ALA A 144 -6.02 -29.37 12.05
C ALA A 144 -5.95 -28.85 10.60
N GLY A 145 -4.88 -29.18 9.87
CA GLY A 145 -4.71 -28.81 8.46
C GLY A 145 -5.80 -29.39 7.56
N LYS A 146 -6.21 -30.64 7.78
CA LYS A 146 -7.31 -31.28 7.04
C LYS A 146 -8.64 -30.57 7.28
N LYS A 147 -8.98 -30.30 8.55
CA LYS A 147 -10.22 -29.58 8.92
C LYS A 147 -10.24 -28.17 8.31
N TRP A 148 -9.13 -27.45 8.39
CA TRP A 148 -9.00 -26.11 7.84
C TRP A 148 -9.15 -26.07 6.32
N ARG A 149 -8.51 -27.00 5.60
CA ARG A 149 -8.63 -27.07 4.14
C ARG A 149 -10.05 -27.40 3.68
N LYS A 150 -10.76 -28.25 4.43
CA LYS A 150 -12.18 -28.55 4.18
C LYS A 150 -13.05 -27.31 4.34
N GLN A 151 -12.85 -26.53 5.40
CA GLN A 151 -13.57 -25.27 5.62
C GLN A 151 -13.31 -24.23 4.52
N LEU A 152 -12.10 -24.18 3.96
CA LEU A 152 -11.78 -23.31 2.84
C LEU A 152 -12.52 -23.71 1.56
N GLU A 153 -12.58 -25.02 1.28
CA GLU A 153 -13.30 -25.57 0.12
C GLU A 153 -14.82 -25.36 0.25
N GLU A 154 -15.39 -25.57 1.45
CA GLU A 154 -16.81 -25.35 1.74
C GLU A 154 -17.23 -23.87 1.63
N ASN A 155 -16.33 -22.94 1.95
CA ASN A 155 -16.58 -21.49 1.82
C ASN A 155 -16.30 -20.92 0.42
N GLY A 156 -16.23 -21.77 -0.62
CA GLY A 156 -16.15 -21.36 -2.03
C GLY A 156 -14.78 -20.84 -2.50
N GLY A 157 -13.72 -21.03 -1.71
CA GLY A 157 -12.40 -20.49 -2.03
C GLY A 157 -11.35 -21.57 -2.28
N SER A 158 -11.03 -21.86 -3.54
CA SER A 158 -9.72 -22.44 -3.87
C SER A 158 -8.65 -21.35 -3.67
N ARG A 159 -8.23 -21.17 -2.41
CA ARG A 159 -7.20 -20.18 -2.07
C ARG A 159 -5.87 -20.64 -2.65
N THR A 160 -5.26 -19.78 -3.46
CA THR A 160 -3.85 -19.87 -3.80
C THR A 160 -3.09 -18.75 -3.10
N LEU A 161 -1.86 -19.03 -2.67
CA LEU A 161 -0.99 -17.99 -2.12
C LEU A 161 -0.73 -16.92 -3.21
N SER A 162 -0.91 -15.67 -2.83
CA SER A 162 -0.58 -14.52 -3.65
C SER A 162 0.95 -14.44 -3.90
N PRO A 163 1.39 -13.69 -4.93
CA PRO A 163 2.81 -13.57 -5.23
C PRO A 163 3.63 -13.00 -4.07
N TRP A 164 3.06 -12.11 -3.25
CA TRP A 164 3.77 -11.52 -2.11
C TRP A 164 3.88 -12.52 -0.96
N GLU A 165 2.83 -13.30 -0.66
CA GLU A 165 2.85 -14.33 0.39
C GLU A 165 3.88 -15.41 0.06
N LYS A 166 3.93 -15.84 -1.21
CA LYS A 166 4.95 -16.80 -1.69
C LYS A 166 6.36 -16.27 -1.53
N ARG A 167 6.59 -14.99 -1.87
CA ARG A 167 7.91 -14.35 -1.70
C ARG A 167 8.26 -14.21 -0.23
N LEU A 168 7.31 -13.81 0.61
CA LEU A 168 7.53 -13.70 2.06
C LEU A 168 7.95 -15.05 2.64
N LEU A 169 7.18 -16.12 2.39
CA LEU A 169 7.49 -17.47 2.86
C LEU A 169 8.85 -17.97 2.34
N ASN A 170 9.15 -17.76 1.05
CA ASN A 170 10.43 -18.20 0.49
C ASN A 170 11.63 -17.43 1.06
N CYS A 171 11.56 -16.11 1.13
CA CYS A 171 12.65 -15.28 1.64
C CYS A 171 12.88 -15.51 3.14
N SER A 172 11.79 -15.63 3.91
CA SER A 172 11.90 -15.89 5.34
C SER A 172 12.38 -17.31 5.66
N GLY A 173 11.86 -18.33 4.98
CA GLY A 173 12.35 -19.70 5.15
C GLY A 173 13.83 -19.83 4.77
N LEU A 174 14.27 -19.16 3.70
CA LEU A 174 15.70 -19.16 3.35
C LEU A 174 16.55 -18.40 4.38
N PHE A 175 16.06 -17.26 4.87
CA PHE A 175 16.72 -16.51 5.94
C PHE A 175 16.86 -17.34 7.22
N LEU A 176 15.80 -18.03 7.64
CA LEU A 176 15.79 -18.94 8.77
C LEU A 176 16.75 -20.10 8.57
N LEU A 177 16.83 -20.67 7.37
CA LEU A 177 17.79 -21.72 7.07
C LEU A 177 19.24 -21.22 7.29
N VAL A 178 19.59 -20.05 6.78
CA VAL A 178 20.91 -19.45 6.97
C VAL A 178 21.15 -19.14 8.45
N LEU A 179 20.16 -18.57 9.14
CA LEU A 179 20.24 -18.22 10.55
C LEU A 179 20.43 -19.45 11.44
N VAL A 180 19.69 -20.52 11.20
CA VAL A 180 19.83 -21.77 11.96
C VAL A 180 21.16 -22.43 11.69
N ILE A 181 21.62 -22.49 10.44
CA ILE A 181 22.96 -22.98 10.12
C ILE A 181 24.02 -22.16 10.87
N MET A 182 23.91 -20.84 10.86
CA MET A 182 24.81 -19.95 11.59
C MET A 182 24.80 -20.27 13.09
N LEU A 183 23.63 -20.32 13.73
CA LEU A 183 23.50 -20.63 15.16
C LEU A 183 24.08 -22.01 15.50
N LEU A 184 23.87 -23.01 14.63
CA LEU A 184 24.44 -24.35 14.80
C LEU A 184 25.96 -24.36 14.62
N SER A 185 26.52 -23.60 13.68
CA SER A 185 27.97 -23.47 13.49
C SER A 185 28.67 -22.83 14.69
N PHE A 186 27.95 -22.00 15.45
CA PHE A 186 28.43 -21.35 16.66
C PHE A 186 28.19 -22.17 17.93
N ARG A 187 27.45 -23.29 17.85
CA ARG A 187 27.10 -24.12 19.00
C ARG A 187 28.31 -24.60 19.78
N ASP A 188 29.34 -25.09 19.10
CA ASP A 188 30.49 -25.71 19.77
C ASP A 188 31.47 -24.66 20.34
N ILE A 189 31.40 -23.40 19.86
CA ILE A 189 32.21 -22.26 20.35
C ILE A 189 31.64 -21.71 21.67
N PHE A 190 30.31 -21.69 21.79
CA PHE A 190 29.58 -20.97 22.85
C PHE A 190 29.06 -21.86 23.98
N THR A 191 29.11 -23.19 23.82
CA THR A 191 28.61 -24.15 24.82
C THR A 191 29.48 -24.25 26.09
N VAL A 192 30.67 -23.64 26.10
CA VAL A 192 31.60 -23.64 27.24
C VAL A 192 31.39 -22.44 28.19
N GLN A 193 30.63 -21.41 27.79
CA GLN A 193 30.40 -20.18 28.58
C GLN A 193 28.90 -19.88 28.75
N GLU A 194 28.49 -19.38 29.92
CA GLU A 194 27.07 -19.01 30.17
C GLU A 194 26.53 -18.02 29.13
N GLU A 195 27.36 -17.09 28.66
CA GLU A 195 26.99 -16.09 27.65
C GLU A 195 26.60 -16.74 26.31
N GLY A 196 27.32 -17.78 25.91
CA GLY A 196 27.04 -18.50 24.67
C GLY A 196 25.74 -19.31 24.71
N LEU A 197 25.38 -19.82 25.89
CA LEU A 197 24.09 -20.44 26.14
C LEU A 197 22.94 -19.44 25.98
N THR A 198 23.09 -18.25 26.57
CA THR A 198 22.08 -17.19 26.46
C THR A 198 21.91 -16.74 25.02
N PHE A 199 22.99 -16.69 24.24
CA PHE A 199 22.94 -16.38 22.81
C PHE A 199 22.19 -17.44 22.01
N LEU A 200 22.46 -18.73 22.23
CA LEU A 200 21.79 -19.83 21.55
C LEU A 200 20.28 -19.88 21.89
N LEU A 201 19.92 -19.67 23.16
CA LEU A 201 18.54 -19.59 23.63
C LEU A 201 17.81 -18.37 23.05
N ALA A 202 18.43 -17.20 23.09
CA ALA A 202 17.87 -15.98 22.51
C ALA A 202 17.68 -16.12 20.99
N GLY A 203 18.65 -16.73 20.30
CA GLY A 203 18.58 -17.06 18.88
C GLY A 203 17.43 -18.00 18.54
N GLY A 204 17.31 -19.13 19.25
CA GLY A 204 16.23 -20.11 19.05
C GLY A 204 14.83 -19.56 19.38
N ILE A 205 14.69 -18.77 20.44
CA ILE A 205 13.42 -18.08 20.75
C ILE A 205 13.09 -17.06 19.64
N SER A 206 14.08 -16.31 19.17
CA SER A 206 13.89 -15.32 18.10
C SER A 206 13.47 -15.97 16.78
N THR A 207 14.05 -17.12 16.42
CA THR A 207 13.66 -17.85 15.20
C THR A 207 12.23 -18.39 15.31
N LEU A 208 11.84 -18.91 16.48
CA LEU A 208 10.47 -19.37 16.73
C LEU A 208 9.45 -18.23 16.67
N LEU A 209 9.76 -17.06 17.28
CA LEU A 209 8.91 -15.89 17.20
C LEU A 209 8.76 -15.39 15.76
N LEU A 210 9.83 -15.46 14.97
CA LEU A 210 9.80 -15.13 13.56
C LEU A 210 8.89 -16.08 12.77
N ASP A 211 9.00 -17.40 13.00
CA ASP A 211 8.13 -18.43 12.41
C ASP A 211 6.65 -18.15 12.69
N LEU A 212 6.31 -17.91 13.96
CA LEU A 212 4.95 -17.59 14.39
C LEU A 212 4.44 -16.29 13.77
N SER A 213 5.30 -15.27 13.68
CA SER A 213 4.97 -13.97 13.07
C SER A 213 4.67 -14.11 11.57
N ILE A 214 5.47 -14.90 10.84
CA ILE A 214 5.26 -15.15 9.41
C ILE A 214 3.97 -15.93 9.20
N LEU A 215 3.72 -16.96 10.01
CA LEU A 215 2.48 -17.73 9.96
C LEU A 215 1.28 -16.80 10.21
N PHE A 216 1.34 -15.93 11.23
CA PHE A 216 0.29 -14.97 11.53
C PHE A 216 0.06 -13.98 10.40
N LEU A 217 1.10 -13.45 9.77
CA LEU A 217 0.99 -12.54 8.62
C LEU A 217 0.32 -13.21 7.41
N VAL A 218 0.69 -14.46 7.13
CA VAL A 218 0.05 -15.25 6.05
C VAL A 218 -1.40 -15.60 6.41
N LEU A 219 -1.73 -15.79 7.69
CA LEU A 219 -3.10 -15.98 8.16
C LEU A 219 -3.92 -14.68 8.06
N GLN A 220 -3.36 -13.55 8.48
CA GLN A 220 -3.99 -12.22 8.45
C GLN A 220 -4.26 -11.75 7.02
N GLY A 221 -3.33 -12.03 6.08
CA GLY A 221 -3.53 -11.78 4.65
C GLY A 221 -4.84 -12.37 4.12
N ASN A 222 -5.29 -13.49 4.70
CA ASN A 222 -6.53 -14.16 4.32
C ASN A 222 -7.74 -13.46 4.84
N GLN A 223 -7.68 -13.08 6.11
CA GLN A 223 -8.78 -12.42 6.77
C GLN A 223 -9.07 -11.07 6.09
N LYS A 224 -8.01 -10.34 5.70
CA LYS A 224 -8.14 -9.08 4.98
C LYS A 224 -8.87 -9.24 3.65
N ARG A 225 -8.48 -10.23 2.83
CA ARG A 225 -9.14 -10.48 1.54
C ARG A 225 -10.60 -10.89 1.68
N TYR A 226 -10.90 -11.71 2.69
CA TYR A 226 -12.27 -12.08 3.03
C TYR A 226 -13.11 -10.83 3.35
N TYR A 227 -12.59 -9.92 4.18
CA TYR A 227 -13.28 -8.67 4.50
C TYR A 227 -13.36 -7.70 3.32
N GLU A 228 -12.35 -7.64 2.44
CA GLU A 228 -12.40 -6.82 1.21
C GLU A 228 -13.51 -7.30 0.29
N GLN A 229 -13.64 -8.62 0.08
CA GLN A 229 -14.71 -9.19 -0.73
C GLN A 229 -16.10 -8.91 -0.12
N LYS A 230 -16.23 -9.10 1.20
CA LYS A 230 -17.47 -8.82 1.93
C LYS A 230 -17.82 -7.32 1.94
N ALA A 231 -16.83 -6.44 1.97
CA ALA A 231 -17.03 -4.99 1.90
C ALA A 231 -17.53 -4.56 0.51
N LEU A 232 -17.00 -5.15 -0.56
CA LEU A 232 -17.47 -4.89 -1.92
C LEU A 232 -18.93 -5.34 -2.09
N GLU A 233 -19.27 -6.50 -1.54
CA GLU A 233 -20.64 -7.01 -1.53
C GLU A 233 -21.58 -6.04 -0.78
N ASN A 234 -21.19 -5.56 0.40
CA ASN A 234 -21.94 -4.57 1.17
C ASN A 234 -22.09 -3.22 0.44
N GLU A 235 -21.04 -2.76 -0.25
CA GLU A 235 -21.09 -1.53 -1.04
C GLU A 235 -22.12 -1.64 -2.16
N TYR A 236 -22.18 -2.79 -2.84
CA TYR A 236 -23.18 -3.07 -3.86
C TYR A 236 -24.61 -3.03 -3.28
N TYR A 237 -24.84 -3.66 -2.12
CA TYR A 237 -26.14 -3.62 -1.44
C TYR A 237 -26.55 -2.18 -1.06
N LEU A 238 -25.63 -1.40 -0.50
CA LEU A 238 -25.90 -0.02 -0.10
C LEU A 238 -26.21 0.89 -1.30
N GLN A 239 -25.51 0.69 -2.42
CA GLN A 239 -25.78 1.43 -3.65
C GLN A 239 -27.16 1.10 -4.23
N ALA A 240 -27.57 -0.17 -4.18
CA ALA A 240 -28.90 -0.57 -4.61
C ALA A 240 -29.99 0.07 -3.72
N GLU A 241 -29.78 0.10 -2.41
CA GLU A 241 -30.70 0.73 -1.45
C GLU A 241 -30.81 2.25 -1.66
N LEU A 242 -29.69 2.96 -1.85
CA LEU A 242 -29.68 4.40 -2.15
C LEU A 242 -30.46 4.73 -3.43
N ARG A 243 -30.28 3.94 -4.49
CA ARG A 243 -31.02 4.12 -5.75
C ARG A 243 -32.52 3.96 -5.55
N TYR A 244 -32.93 2.99 -4.75
CA TYR A 244 -34.34 2.78 -4.39
C TYR A 244 -34.92 3.99 -3.64
N PHE A 245 -34.20 4.52 -2.65
CA PHE A 245 -34.64 5.72 -1.91
C PHE A 245 -34.71 6.97 -2.79
N GLN A 246 -33.72 7.20 -3.66
CA GLN A 246 -33.71 8.35 -4.57
C GLN A 246 -34.88 8.31 -5.55
N ALA A 247 -35.18 7.14 -6.13
CA ALA A 247 -36.33 6.97 -7.00
C ALA A 247 -37.64 7.30 -6.28
N ARG A 248 -37.79 6.84 -5.03
CA ARG A 248 -38.96 7.13 -4.20
C ARG A 248 -39.08 8.61 -3.82
N GLN A 249 -37.97 9.30 -3.58
CA GLN A 249 -37.98 10.74 -3.30
C GLN A 249 -38.41 11.55 -4.52
N GLN A 250 -37.89 11.21 -5.71
CA GLN A 250 -38.29 11.87 -6.96
C GLN A 250 -39.78 11.68 -7.24
N GLU A 251 -40.31 10.48 -7.00
CA GLU A 251 -41.75 10.20 -7.08
C GLU A 251 -42.56 11.11 -6.13
N GLN A 252 -42.13 11.25 -4.88
CA GLN A 252 -42.79 12.12 -3.91
C GLN A 252 -42.73 13.60 -4.29
N ASP A 253 -41.59 14.09 -4.77
CA ASP A 253 -41.42 15.50 -5.18
C ASP A 253 -42.23 15.83 -6.44
N MET A 254 -42.40 14.85 -7.34
CA MET A 254 -43.30 14.97 -8.49
C MET A 254 -44.76 15.08 -8.03
N VAL A 255 -45.20 14.19 -7.13
CA VAL A 255 -46.56 14.21 -6.56
C VAL A 255 -46.83 15.51 -5.80
N ARG A 256 -45.84 16.03 -5.05
CA ARG A 256 -45.96 17.31 -4.34
C ARG A 256 -46.14 18.49 -5.29
N ARG A 257 -45.39 18.53 -6.40
CA ARG A 257 -45.53 19.57 -7.43
C ARG A 257 -46.91 19.54 -8.08
N ILE A 258 -47.36 18.35 -8.50
CA ILE A 258 -48.71 18.18 -9.05
C ILE A 258 -49.77 18.67 -8.06
N ARG A 259 -49.67 18.28 -6.78
CA ARG A 259 -50.62 18.70 -5.75
C ARG A 259 -50.60 20.21 -5.53
N HIS A 260 -49.43 20.83 -5.53
CA HIS A 260 -49.28 22.28 -5.38
C HIS A 260 -49.97 23.03 -6.54
N ASP A 261 -49.72 22.60 -7.77
CA ASP A 261 -50.30 23.25 -8.95
C ASP A 261 -51.82 23.06 -9.01
N MET A 262 -52.32 21.86 -8.69
CA MET A 262 -53.75 21.60 -8.56
C MET A 262 -54.40 22.50 -7.48
N LYS A 263 -53.75 22.68 -6.33
CA LYS A 263 -54.26 23.54 -5.26
C LYS A 263 -54.37 24.99 -5.74
N ASN A 264 -53.37 25.47 -6.48
CA ASN A 264 -53.37 26.83 -7.03
C ASN A 264 -54.48 27.02 -8.06
N HIS A 265 -54.69 26.05 -8.95
CA HIS A 265 -55.81 26.08 -9.90
C HIS A 265 -57.17 26.10 -9.20
N LEU A 266 -57.37 25.27 -8.16
CA LEU A 266 -58.60 25.28 -7.36
C LEU A 266 -58.81 26.61 -6.65
N PHE A 267 -57.73 27.24 -6.13
CA PHE A 267 -57.80 28.55 -5.49
C PHE A 267 -58.24 29.65 -6.46
N CYS A 268 -57.67 29.68 -7.68
CA CYS A 268 -58.07 30.62 -8.71
C CYS A 268 -59.53 30.43 -9.14
N ILE A 269 -59.99 29.18 -9.29
CA ILE A 269 -61.38 28.87 -9.62
C ILE A 269 -62.32 29.35 -8.51
N GLN A 270 -61.97 29.12 -7.24
CA GLN A 270 -62.75 29.56 -6.09
C GLN A 270 -62.81 31.10 -5.98
N ASP A 271 -61.69 31.79 -6.21
CA ASP A 271 -61.64 33.27 -6.19
C ASP A 271 -62.52 33.86 -7.29
N LEU A 272 -62.43 33.36 -8.53
CA LEU A 272 -63.26 33.82 -9.66
C LEU A 272 -64.76 33.54 -9.45
N LEU A 273 -65.11 32.38 -8.89
CA LEU A 273 -66.49 32.07 -8.49
C LEU A 273 -67.02 33.04 -7.43
N SER A 274 -66.18 33.40 -6.44
CA SER A 274 -66.59 34.29 -5.34
C SER A 274 -66.85 35.73 -5.78
N ARG A 275 -66.25 36.16 -6.90
CA ARG A 275 -66.42 37.51 -7.49
C ARG A 275 -67.61 37.61 -8.44
N GLY A 276 -68.23 36.48 -8.80
CA GLY A 276 -69.38 36.43 -9.71
C GLY A 276 -69.04 36.67 -11.18
N GLU A 277 -67.76 36.64 -11.56
CA GLU A 277 -67.27 36.95 -12.90
C GLU A 277 -67.33 35.71 -13.80
N LYS A 278 -68.54 35.40 -14.26
CA LYS A 278 -68.84 34.16 -15.00
C LYS A 278 -68.07 34.04 -16.32
N GLU A 279 -67.90 35.14 -17.02
CA GLU A 279 -67.22 35.18 -18.33
C GLU A 279 -65.70 34.95 -18.20
N GLU A 280 -65.04 35.50 -17.17
CA GLU A 280 -63.62 35.23 -16.89
C GLU A 280 -63.38 33.80 -16.40
N LEU A 281 -64.31 33.25 -15.61
CA LEU A 281 -64.25 31.84 -15.18
C LEU A 281 -64.38 30.89 -16.37
N GLU A 282 -65.33 31.14 -17.28
CA GLU A 282 -65.49 30.36 -18.51
C GLU A 282 -64.23 30.45 -19.38
N ALA A 283 -63.62 31.64 -19.53
CA ALA A 283 -62.35 31.82 -20.23
C ALA A 283 -61.16 31.14 -19.55
N TYR A 284 -61.08 31.15 -18.21
CA TYR A 284 -60.02 30.48 -17.46
C TYR A 284 -60.16 28.95 -17.53
N LEU A 285 -61.38 28.42 -17.42
CA LEU A 285 -61.67 27.00 -17.61
C LEU A 285 -61.42 26.56 -19.06
N GLU A 286 -61.79 27.39 -20.05
CA GLU A 286 -61.41 27.15 -21.45
C GLU A 286 -59.90 27.19 -21.64
N LYS A 287 -59.16 28.09 -20.98
CA LYS A 287 -57.70 28.15 -21.05
C LYS A 287 -57.03 26.95 -20.37
N LEU A 288 -57.57 26.49 -19.26
CA LEU A 288 -57.10 25.30 -18.53
C LEU A 288 -57.39 24.03 -19.34
N ASN A 289 -58.55 23.97 -20.00
CA ASN A 289 -58.86 22.95 -21.00
C ASN A 289 -58.05 23.11 -22.29
N ALA A 290 -57.71 24.33 -22.73
CA ALA A 290 -56.92 24.58 -23.94
C ALA A 290 -55.43 24.27 -23.72
N GLY A 291 -54.92 24.42 -22.50
CA GLY A 291 -53.62 23.86 -22.10
C GLY A 291 -53.60 22.33 -22.14
N LEU A 292 -54.77 21.70 -22.00
CA LEU A 292 -54.98 20.26 -22.23
C LEU A 292 -55.37 19.93 -23.69
N SER A 293 -55.74 20.90 -24.54
CA SER A 293 -56.44 20.60 -25.81
C SER A 293 -56.11 21.44 -27.07
N LYS A 294 -55.29 22.51 -27.07
CA LYS A 294 -55.15 23.41 -28.25
C LYS A 294 -53.71 23.80 -28.62
N LYS A 295 -52.96 22.81 -29.13
CA LYS A 295 -52.30 22.82 -30.46
C LYS A 295 -51.79 21.40 -30.69
N ALA A 296 -52.76 20.50 -30.87
CA ALA A 296 -52.50 19.24 -31.51
C ALA A 296 -52.13 19.54 -32.97
N GLY A 297 -50.83 19.69 -33.23
CA GLY A 297 -50.34 19.61 -34.61
C GLY A 297 -50.82 18.29 -35.20
N GLU A 298 -51.03 18.23 -36.52
CA GLU A 298 -51.61 17.11 -37.28
C GLU A 298 -51.03 15.71 -36.98
N ILE A 299 -49.94 15.65 -36.21
CA ILE A 299 -49.29 14.46 -35.66
C ILE A 299 -50.05 13.94 -34.43
N SER A 300 -50.70 12.78 -34.59
CA SER A 300 -51.27 11.99 -33.49
C SER A 300 -50.58 10.62 -33.48
N LEU A 301 -49.75 10.39 -32.46
CA LEU A 301 -48.99 9.17 -32.20
C LEU A 301 -49.79 8.16 -31.38
N GLY A 302 -51.02 8.47 -30.95
CA GLY A 302 -51.91 7.54 -30.25
C GLY A 302 -51.62 7.36 -28.75
N ASN A 303 -50.73 8.18 -28.18
CA ASN A 303 -50.46 8.23 -26.74
C ASN A 303 -50.37 9.71 -26.28
N PRO A 304 -51.18 10.16 -25.30
CA PRO A 304 -51.24 11.57 -24.91
C PRO A 304 -49.90 12.19 -24.48
N LEU A 305 -49.00 11.39 -23.88
CA LEU A 305 -47.69 11.88 -23.46
C LEU A 305 -46.72 11.97 -24.63
N ALA A 306 -46.74 10.99 -25.55
CA ALA A 306 -45.95 11.05 -26.77
C ALA A 306 -46.41 12.22 -27.66
N ASP A 307 -47.72 12.42 -27.76
CA ASP A 307 -48.35 13.52 -28.49
C ASP A 307 -47.89 14.88 -27.94
N ALA A 308 -47.95 15.07 -26.62
CA ALA A 308 -47.52 16.32 -25.99
C ALA A 308 -46.04 16.64 -26.24
N ILE A 309 -45.16 15.65 -26.10
CA ILE A 309 -43.71 15.82 -26.36
C ILE A 309 -43.48 16.13 -27.84
N CYS A 310 -44.14 15.41 -28.74
CA CYS A 310 -44.00 15.63 -30.17
C CYS A 310 -44.48 17.04 -30.58
N TRP A 311 -45.58 17.54 -30.02
CA TRP A 311 -46.06 18.90 -30.30
C TRP A 311 -45.11 19.97 -29.78
N GLU A 312 -44.54 19.79 -28.59
CA GLU A 312 -43.53 20.70 -28.05
C GLU A 312 -42.31 20.77 -28.98
N LYS A 313 -41.77 19.61 -29.39
CA LYS A 313 -40.59 19.55 -30.26
C LYS A 313 -40.90 20.01 -31.68
N ALA A 314 -42.08 19.72 -32.22
CA ALA A 314 -42.52 20.22 -33.52
C ALA A 314 -42.64 21.76 -33.54
N ARG A 315 -43.04 22.39 -32.43
CA ARG A 315 -43.03 23.86 -32.31
C ARG A 315 -41.60 24.41 -32.41
N ILE A 316 -40.66 23.81 -31.68
CA ILE A 316 -39.24 24.21 -31.69
C ILE A 316 -38.64 24.01 -33.09
N ALA A 317 -38.98 22.89 -33.74
CA ALA A 317 -38.56 22.57 -35.09
C ALA A 317 -39.07 23.61 -36.11
N ALA A 318 -40.35 23.98 -36.03
CA ALA A 318 -40.96 24.97 -36.91
C ALA A 318 -40.36 26.37 -36.75
N GLU A 319 -40.00 26.77 -35.52
CA GLU A 319 -39.28 28.04 -35.25
C GLU A 319 -37.90 28.08 -35.92
N LYS A 320 -37.28 26.91 -36.11
CA LYS A 320 -35.96 26.75 -36.76
C LYS A 320 -36.04 26.39 -38.24
N GLY A 321 -37.24 26.29 -38.81
CA GLY A 321 -37.48 26.00 -40.23
C GLY A 321 -37.46 24.51 -40.60
N PHE A 322 -37.62 23.60 -39.64
CA PHE A 322 -37.66 22.14 -39.87
C PHE A 322 -39.10 21.61 -39.86
N SER A 323 -39.35 20.49 -40.55
CA SER A 323 -40.63 19.78 -40.49
C SER A 323 -40.51 18.45 -39.75
N ILE A 324 -41.49 18.13 -38.90
CA ILE A 324 -41.62 16.81 -38.27
C ILE A 324 -42.87 16.15 -38.83
N THR A 325 -42.76 14.89 -39.26
CA THR A 325 -43.88 14.06 -39.73
C THR A 325 -43.92 12.76 -38.96
N ALA A 326 -45.10 12.13 -38.89
CA ALA A 326 -45.24 10.83 -38.24
C ALA A 326 -46.24 9.93 -38.96
N ASP A 327 -45.88 8.67 -39.12
CA ASP A 327 -46.70 7.62 -39.71
C ASP A 327 -47.00 6.52 -38.68
N GLY A 328 -48.28 6.25 -38.48
CA GLY A 328 -48.76 5.22 -37.55
C GLY A 328 -49.10 5.76 -36.15
N LYS A 329 -49.68 4.88 -35.32
CA LYS A 329 -50.13 5.19 -33.95
C LYS A 329 -49.75 4.07 -33.00
N ILE A 330 -49.31 4.39 -31.80
CA ILE A 330 -49.10 3.43 -30.72
C ILE A 330 -50.45 2.81 -30.38
N SER A 331 -50.53 1.48 -30.40
CA SER A 331 -51.76 0.77 -30.08
C SER A 331 -52.16 1.04 -28.62
N PRO A 332 -53.46 1.24 -28.31
CA PRO A 332 -53.94 1.33 -26.93
C PRO A 332 -53.63 0.08 -26.07
N LYS A 333 -53.33 -1.05 -26.72
CA LYS A 333 -52.95 -2.31 -26.05
C LYS A 333 -51.48 -2.35 -25.63
N ALA A 334 -50.66 -1.41 -26.11
CA ALA A 334 -49.25 -1.28 -25.76
C ALA A 334 -49.11 -0.46 -24.47
N VAL A 335 -49.08 -1.14 -23.32
CA VAL A 335 -48.95 -0.48 -22.01
C VAL A 335 -47.48 -0.12 -21.77
N LEU A 336 -47.15 1.15 -22.01
CA LEU A 336 -45.86 1.73 -21.68
C LEU A 336 -45.98 2.62 -20.44
N GLN A 337 -44.95 2.59 -19.58
CA GLN A 337 -44.88 3.50 -18.44
C GLN A 337 -44.67 4.95 -18.94
N PRO A 338 -45.35 5.94 -18.34
CA PRO A 338 -45.22 7.36 -18.70
C PRO A 338 -43.78 7.86 -18.80
N ILE A 339 -42.92 7.45 -17.87
CA ILE A 339 -41.51 7.88 -17.82
C ILE A 339 -40.67 7.30 -18.95
N ASP A 340 -41.00 6.11 -19.42
CA ASP A 340 -40.29 5.41 -20.49
C ASP A 340 -40.64 6.01 -21.85
N ILE A 341 -41.91 6.40 -22.05
CA ILE A 341 -42.36 7.16 -23.23
C ILE A 341 -41.60 8.48 -23.31
N CYS A 342 -41.52 9.21 -22.19
CA CYS A 342 -40.79 10.47 -22.12
C CYS A 342 -39.31 10.28 -22.44
N THR A 343 -38.70 9.23 -21.89
CA THR A 343 -37.28 8.93 -22.10
C THR A 343 -36.97 8.59 -23.56
N ILE A 344 -37.83 7.83 -24.24
CA ILE A 344 -37.60 7.46 -25.65
C ILE A 344 -37.83 8.65 -26.57
N PHE A 345 -39.01 9.28 -26.49
CA PHE A 345 -39.39 10.34 -27.44
C PHE A 345 -38.59 11.64 -27.25
N ALA A 346 -38.34 12.08 -26.01
CA ALA A 346 -37.58 13.31 -25.78
C ALA A 346 -36.13 13.17 -26.25
N ASN A 347 -35.44 12.08 -25.86
CA ASN A 347 -34.04 11.88 -26.25
C ASN A 347 -33.89 11.60 -27.75
N ALA A 348 -34.81 10.88 -28.39
CA ALA A 348 -34.73 10.61 -29.83
C ALA A 348 -34.93 11.88 -30.66
N LEU A 349 -35.94 12.69 -30.33
CA LEU A 349 -36.23 13.95 -31.02
C LEU A 349 -35.16 15.01 -30.75
N ASP A 350 -34.62 15.09 -29.53
CA ASP A 350 -33.52 16.02 -29.20
C ASP A 350 -32.24 15.68 -29.97
N ASN A 351 -31.90 14.39 -30.08
CA ASN A 351 -30.76 13.96 -30.90
C ASN A 351 -30.93 14.32 -32.38
N ALA A 352 -32.15 14.16 -32.92
CA ALA A 352 -32.46 14.50 -34.31
C ALA A 352 -32.38 16.02 -34.54
N LEU A 353 -32.95 16.84 -33.65
CA LEU A 353 -32.90 18.30 -33.75
C LEU A 353 -31.47 18.84 -33.63
N GLU A 354 -30.69 18.36 -32.67
CA GLU A 354 -29.29 18.77 -32.45
C GLU A 354 -28.43 18.44 -33.70
N SER A 355 -28.64 17.28 -34.30
CA SER A 355 -27.93 16.88 -35.52
C SER A 355 -28.25 17.75 -36.73
N LEU A 356 -29.48 18.25 -36.84
CA LEU A 356 -29.90 19.11 -37.96
C LEU A 356 -29.43 20.56 -37.79
N GLU A 357 -29.25 21.03 -36.56
CA GLU A 357 -28.70 22.36 -36.26
C GLU A 357 -27.21 22.49 -36.63
N GLU A 358 -26.41 21.42 -36.50
CA GLU A 358 -24.98 21.46 -36.81
C GLU A 358 -24.64 21.38 -38.31
N THR A 359 -25.60 21.04 -39.18
CA THR A 359 -25.30 20.52 -40.54
C THR A 359 -25.73 21.42 -41.70
N GLY A 360 -26.58 22.43 -41.50
CA GLY A 360 -26.87 23.49 -42.49
C GLY A 360 -27.50 23.03 -43.82
N LEU A 361 -28.19 21.89 -43.83
CA LEU A 361 -28.85 21.30 -45.02
C LEU A 361 -30.01 22.17 -45.55
N SER A 362 -30.25 22.14 -46.87
CA SER A 362 -31.18 23.05 -47.56
C SER A 362 -32.69 22.71 -47.43
N ALA A 363 -33.06 21.59 -46.78
CA ALA A 363 -34.45 21.25 -46.43
C ALA A 363 -34.54 20.17 -45.32
N PRO A 364 -34.34 20.50 -44.03
CA PRO A 364 -34.25 19.50 -42.96
C PRO A 364 -35.62 18.96 -42.52
N TRP A 365 -35.72 17.65 -42.32
CA TRP A 365 -36.93 16.96 -41.88
C TRP A 365 -36.64 15.89 -40.82
N ILE A 366 -37.64 15.57 -40.00
CA ILE A 366 -37.62 14.45 -39.05
C ILE A 366 -38.87 13.60 -39.28
N HIS A 367 -38.68 12.29 -39.44
CA HIS A 367 -39.78 11.34 -39.63
C HIS A 367 -39.88 10.35 -38.48
N ILE A 368 -41.10 10.09 -38.00
CA ILE A 368 -41.40 9.13 -36.93
C ILE A 368 -42.29 8.00 -37.48
N GLY A 369 -41.77 6.79 -37.59
CA GLY A 369 -42.54 5.60 -37.96
C GLY A 369 -42.97 4.78 -36.74
N ILE A 370 -44.25 4.39 -36.66
CA ILE A 370 -44.78 3.56 -35.59
C ILE A 370 -45.46 2.31 -36.16
N GLN A 371 -44.93 1.14 -35.79
CA GLN A 371 -45.48 -0.15 -36.21
C GLN A 371 -45.83 -1.01 -34.99
N ASN A 372 -47.01 -1.63 -35.03
CA ASN A 372 -47.49 -2.52 -33.97
C ASN A 372 -47.69 -3.92 -34.55
N GLN A 373 -47.02 -4.93 -33.98
CA GLN A 373 -47.19 -6.33 -34.37
C GLN A 373 -47.37 -7.20 -33.11
N GLY A 374 -48.63 -7.49 -32.77
CA GLY A 374 -48.95 -8.22 -31.54
C GLY A 374 -48.60 -7.41 -30.29
N SER A 375 -47.70 -7.93 -29.45
CA SER A 375 -47.17 -7.23 -28.26
C SER A 375 -45.90 -6.42 -28.54
N LEU A 376 -45.35 -6.51 -29.76
CA LEU A 376 -44.16 -5.77 -30.16
C LEU A 376 -44.55 -4.41 -30.74
N LEU A 377 -43.92 -3.37 -30.20
CA LEU A 377 -44.01 -2.00 -30.69
C LEU A 377 -42.64 -1.61 -31.25
N CYS A 378 -42.60 -1.21 -32.51
CA CYS A 378 -41.41 -0.68 -33.16
C CYS A 378 -41.61 0.83 -33.40
N LEU A 379 -40.67 1.62 -32.90
CA LEU A 379 -40.59 3.07 -33.10
C LEU A 379 -39.35 3.38 -33.94
N VAL A 380 -39.52 4.10 -35.04
CA VAL A 380 -38.46 4.45 -35.98
C VAL A 380 -38.35 5.96 -36.03
N PHE A 381 -37.13 6.49 -35.89
CA PHE A 381 -36.84 7.93 -36.00
C PHE A 381 -35.79 8.15 -37.08
N GLU A 382 -36.09 9.02 -38.04
CA GLU A 382 -35.25 9.26 -39.21
C GLU A 382 -34.99 10.76 -39.42
N ASN A 383 -33.73 11.10 -39.75
CA ASN A 383 -33.33 12.46 -40.14
C ASN A 383 -32.16 12.43 -41.16
N PRO A 384 -32.08 13.41 -42.08
CA PRO A 384 -30.97 13.48 -43.04
C PRO A 384 -29.64 13.84 -42.37
N VAL A 385 -28.53 13.35 -42.93
CA VAL A 385 -27.15 13.61 -42.48
C VAL A 385 -26.22 13.92 -43.66
N PRO A 386 -25.14 14.71 -43.48
CA PRO A 386 -24.18 15.03 -44.55
C PRO A 386 -23.47 13.80 -45.12
N GLU A 387 -23.00 13.88 -46.37
CA GLU A 387 -22.32 12.77 -47.06
C GLU A 387 -21.09 12.22 -46.31
N GLU A 388 -20.36 13.05 -45.57
CA GLU A 388 -19.17 12.64 -44.82
C GLU A 388 -19.47 12.05 -43.42
N PHE A 389 -20.74 11.93 -43.03
CA PHE A 389 -21.11 11.41 -41.72
C PHE A 389 -20.87 9.90 -41.60
N SER A 390 -20.22 9.50 -40.52
CA SER A 390 -19.98 8.09 -40.16
C SER A 390 -20.41 7.82 -38.73
N LEU A 391 -21.01 6.66 -38.48
CA LEU A 391 -21.41 6.26 -37.13
C LEU A 391 -20.16 6.14 -36.23
N PRO A 392 -20.11 6.85 -35.09
CA PRO A 392 -19.05 6.65 -34.12
C PRO A 392 -19.08 5.21 -33.55
N LYS A 393 -17.91 4.62 -33.28
CA LYS A 393 -17.83 3.35 -32.54
C LYS A 393 -18.48 3.51 -31.15
N GLU A 394 -19.26 2.51 -30.71
CA GLU A 394 -20.02 2.53 -29.45
C GLU A 394 -19.22 3.15 -28.29
N GLY A 395 -19.83 4.16 -27.63
CA GLY A 395 -19.26 4.82 -26.46
C GLY A 395 -18.41 6.07 -26.73
N LYS A 396 -18.35 6.60 -27.96
CA LYS A 396 -17.69 7.90 -28.24
C LYS A 396 -18.61 8.79 -29.08
N THR A 397 -19.09 9.90 -28.52
CA THR A 397 -19.77 10.97 -29.27
C THR A 397 -18.76 12.03 -29.74
N SER A 398 -19.02 12.65 -30.89
CA SER A 398 -18.19 13.70 -31.47
C SER A 398 -18.52 15.06 -30.82
N LYS A 399 -17.95 15.34 -29.63
CA LYS A 399 -17.51 16.66 -29.11
C LYS A 399 -17.67 16.80 -27.59
N ASN A 400 -16.66 17.42 -26.98
CA ASN A 400 -16.53 17.99 -25.63
C ASN A 400 -16.88 17.10 -24.39
N PRO A 401 -15.87 16.47 -23.73
CA PRO A 401 -16.08 15.53 -22.62
C PRO A 401 -16.55 16.14 -21.29
N GLN A 402 -16.76 17.45 -21.20
CA GLN A 402 -17.21 18.10 -19.96
C GLN A 402 -18.72 18.31 -19.84
N TYR A 403 -19.53 18.12 -20.90
CA TYR A 403 -20.99 18.37 -20.78
C TYR A 403 -21.95 17.37 -21.45
N HIS A 404 -21.57 16.59 -22.45
CA HIS A 404 -22.49 15.64 -23.10
C HIS A 404 -21.79 14.32 -23.48
N GLN A 405 -21.67 13.39 -22.53
CA GLN A 405 -21.51 11.97 -22.89
C GLN A 405 -22.81 11.50 -23.57
N GLY A 406 -22.74 10.54 -24.49
CA GLY A 406 -23.88 9.95 -25.24
C GLY A 406 -24.94 9.23 -24.37
N ILE A 407 -25.50 9.96 -23.41
CA ILE A 407 -26.48 9.55 -22.41
C ILE A 407 -27.83 9.31 -23.08
N GLY A 408 -28.18 10.07 -24.13
CA GLY A 408 -29.45 9.93 -24.85
C GLY A 408 -29.68 8.52 -25.38
N LEU A 409 -28.80 8.02 -26.26
CA LEU A 409 -28.92 6.67 -26.83
C LEU A 409 -28.75 5.56 -25.76
N SER A 410 -27.90 5.79 -24.74
CA SER A 410 -27.76 4.85 -23.63
C SER A 410 -29.05 4.73 -22.81
N ASN A 411 -29.75 5.83 -22.57
CA ASN A 411 -31.01 5.86 -21.84
C ASN A 411 -32.13 5.21 -22.65
N ILE A 412 -32.19 5.47 -23.97
CA ILE A 412 -33.14 4.80 -24.86
C ILE A 412 -32.88 3.29 -24.87
N ARG A 413 -31.62 2.85 -24.98
CA ARG A 413 -31.24 1.42 -24.92
C ARG A 413 -31.65 0.77 -23.61
N GLN A 414 -31.31 1.37 -22.47
CA GLN A 414 -31.67 0.86 -21.15
C GLN A 414 -33.19 0.77 -20.98
N THR A 415 -33.92 1.76 -21.51
CA THR A 415 -35.38 1.75 -21.51
C THR A 415 -35.94 0.66 -22.41
N ALA A 416 -35.36 0.41 -23.58
CA ALA A 416 -35.78 -0.67 -24.46
C ALA A 416 -35.53 -2.06 -23.87
N GLU A 417 -34.38 -2.26 -23.22
CA GLU A 417 -34.03 -3.50 -22.51
C GLU A 417 -35.00 -3.81 -21.35
N LYS A 418 -35.52 -2.79 -20.66
CA LYS A 418 -36.57 -2.94 -19.63
C LYS A 418 -37.82 -3.64 -20.16
N TYR A 419 -38.16 -3.44 -21.44
CA TYR A 419 -39.25 -4.11 -22.14
C TYR A 419 -38.80 -5.32 -22.94
N GLN A 420 -37.66 -5.93 -22.59
CA GLN A 420 -37.05 -7.07 -23.30
C GLN A 420 -36.88 -6.81 -24.81
N GLY A 421 -36.65 -5.55 -25.17
CA GLY A 421 -36.41 -5.09 -26.52
C GLY A 421 -34.97 -4.60 -26.71
N GLY A 422 -34.75 -3.78 -27.73
CA GLY A 422 -33.43 -3.26 -28.07
C GLY A 422 -33.50 -2.10 -29.05
N ILE A 423 -32.34 -1.52 -29.34
CA ILE A 423 -32.24 -0.44 -30.34
C ILE A 423 -31.29 -0.86 -31.47
N HIS A 424 -31.59 -0.39 -32.68
CA HIS A 424 -30.74 -0.51 -33.85
C HIS A 424 -30.53 0.86 -34.49
N THR A 425 -29.32 1.15 -34.96
CA THR A 425 -29.00 2.42 -35.63
C THR A 425 -28.27 2.14 -36.92
N GLU A 426 -28.75 2.71 -38.02
CA GLU A 426 -28.16 2.55 -39.34
C GLU A 426 -28.11 3.88 -40.11
N ILE A 427 -27.28 3.96 -41.14
CA ILE A 427 -27.29 5.06 -42.11
C ILE A 427 -27.74 4.45 -43.44
N LEU A 428 -28.89 4.89 -43.93
CA LEU A 428 -29.40 4.53 -45.25
C LEU A 428 -28.87 5.52 -46.29
N SER A 429 -28.46 5.02 -47.46
CA SER A 429 -28.06 5.85 -48.60
C SER A 429 -29.05 5.61 -49.75
N GLN A 430 -29.85 6.62 -50.10
CA GLN A 430 -30.78 6.56 -51.23
C GLN A 430 -30.66 7.84 -52.07
N ALA A 431 -30.37 7.66 -53.37
CA ALA A 431 -30.43 8.69 -54.43
C ALA A 431 -29.94 10.12 -54.03
N GLU A 432 -28.63 10.27 -53.82
CA GLU A 432 -27.94 11.55 -53.47
C GLU A 432 -28.15 12.08 -52.03
N GLU A 433 -28.91 11.39 -51.16
CA GLU A 433 -29.06 11.74 -49.74
C GLU A 433 -28.74 10.57 -48.77
N LYS A 434 -28.15 10.89 -47.61
CA LYS A 434 -27.93 9.94 -46.50
C LYS A 434 -28.89 10.24 -45.35
N THR A 435 -29.50 9.20 -44.80
CA THR A 435 -30.47 9.31 -43.69
C THR A 435 -29.98 8.48 -42.51
N PHE A 436 -29.93 9.07 -41.33
CA PHE A 436 -29.73 8.34 -40.07
C PHE A 436 -31.07 7.77 -39.60
N ARG A 437 -31.08 6.50 -39.22
CA ARG A 437 -32.27 5.77 -38.79
C ARG A 437 -32.03 5.12 -37.43
N LEU A 438 -32.86 5.44 -36.45
CA LEU A 438 -32.90 4.83 -35.12
C LEU A 438 -34.18 4.01 -34.98
N GLU A 439 -34.05 2.70 -34.81
CA GLU A 439 -35.14 1.79 -34.51
C GLU A 439 -35.12 1.39 -33.03
N VAL A 440 -36.27 1.45 -32.38
CA VAL A 440 -36.48 1.07 -30.97
C VAL A 440 -37.59 0.03 -30.92
N LEU A 441 -37.23 -1.20 -30.53
CA LEU A 441 -38.16 -2.31 -30.39
C LEU A 441 -38.51 -2.52 -28.92
N LEU A 442 -39.80 -2.65 -28.60
CA LEU A 442 -40.31 -2.84 -27.24
C LEU A 442 -41.32 -3.99 -27.20
N ASN A 443 -41.19 -4.92 -26.22
CA ASN A 443 -42.22 -5.94 -25.96
C ASN A 443 -43.13 -5.53 -24.80
N THR A 444 -44.29 -4.99 -25.14
CA THR A 444 -45.22 -4.33 -24.21
C THR A 444 -46.05 -5.28 -23.34
N ALA A 445 -46.00 -6.60 -23.57
CA ALA A 445 -46.69 -7.60 -22.73
C ALA A 445 -45.92 -7.97 -21.45
N SER A 446 -44.60 -7.72 -21.40
CA SER A 446 -43.72 -8.18 -20.33
C SER A 446 -43.97 -7.50 -18.97
N CYS A 447 -44.51 -6.27 -18.96
CA CYS A 447 -44.69 -5.45 -17.76
C CYS A 447 -45.81 -5.97 -16.81
N HIS A 448 -46.77 -6.76 -17.31
CA HIS A 448 -47.83 -7.34 -16.47
C HIS A 448 -47.35 -8.47 -15.54
N SER A 449 -46.18 -9.05 -15.79
CA SER A 449 -45.67 -10.21 -15.02
C SER A 449 -44.90 -9.84 -13.74
N GLN A 450 -44.41 -8.60 -13.61
CA GLN A 450 -43.57 -8.18 -12.47
C GLN A 450 -44.33 -7.52 -11.32
N GLN A 451 -45.59 -7.08 -11.50
CA GLN A 451 -46.36 -6.49 -10.39
C GLN A 451 -47.09 -7.51 -9.50
N ASN A 452 -47.24 -8.77 -9.94
CA ASN A 452 -48.01 -9.79 -9.19
C ASN A 452 -47.18 -10.78 -8.36
N SER A 453 -45.85 -10.67 -8.33
CA SER A 453 -44.96 -11.60 -7.58
C SER A 453 -44.46 -11.06 -6.22
N GLY A 454 -44.92 -9.89 -5.78
CA GLY A 454 -44.44 -9.23 -4.54
C GLY A 454 -45.26 -9.49 -3.27
N SER A 455 -46.37 -10.23 -3.31
CA SER A 455 -47.34 -10.29 -2.19
C SER A 455 -47.26 -11.56 -1.31
N SER A 456 -46.24 -12.40 -1.47
CA SER A 456 -46.17 -13.68 -0.75
C SER A 456 -44.79 -13.94 -0.14
N GLN A 457 -44.30 -13.05 0.74
CA GLN A 457 -43.26 -13.38 1.73
C GLN A 457 -43.03 -12.24 2.74
N GLN A 458 -44.05 -11.93 3.57
CA GLN A 458 -43.84 -11.11 4.76
C GLN A 458 -44.85 -11.51 5.86
N LYS A 459 -44.63 -12.70 6.43
CA LYS A 459 -45.13 -13.09 7.75
C LYS A 459 -43.97 -13.78 8.45
N ASN A 460 -43.32 -13.04 9.35
CA ASN A 460 -42.49 -13.48 10.48
C ASN A 460 -41.33 -12.51 10.66
N THR A 461 -41.54 -11.47 11.47
CA THR A 461 -40.58 -10.96 12.47
C THR A 461 -41.23 -9.76 13.16
N GLU A 462 -42.03 -10.05 14.17
CA GLU A 462 -42.25 -9.12 15.27
C GLU A 462 -40.97 -8.99 16.11
N ASP A 463 -40.90 -7.87 16.83
CA ASP A 463 -39.96 -7.54 17.91
C ASP A 463 -38.52 -7.15 17.53
N LYS A 464 -38.35 -5.85 17.29
CA LYS A 464 -37.28 -5.07 17.94
C LYS A 464 -37.64 -3.57 17.95
N ILE A 465 -38.09 -3.14 19.12
CA ILE A 465 -38.32 -1.75 19.50
C ILE A 465 -36.98 -1.03 19.55
N PHE A 466 -36.82 0.05 18.75
CA PHE A 466 -35.81 1.09 18.95
C PHE A 466 -36.53 2.43 19.19
N PRO A 467 -36.11 3.23 20.18
CA PRO A 467 -36.87 4.39 20.63
C PRO A 467 -36.72 5.57 19.67
N LEU A 468 -37.87 6.10 19.22
CA LEU A 468 -37.99 7.43 18.64
C LEU A 468 -38.15 8.46 19.76
N SER A 469 -37.16 9.32 19.94
CA SER A 469 -37.34 10.63 20.57
C SER A 469 -36.82 11.71 19.63
N LEU A 470 -37.73 12.29 18.86
CA LEU A 470 -37.50 13.50 18.08
C LEU A 470 -37.51 14.71 19.02
N SER A 471 -36.34 15.30 19.28
CA SER A 471 -36.26 16.64 19.86
C SER A 471 -36.51 17.68 18.76
N GLN A 472 -37.70 18.27 18.77
CA GLN A 472 -37.96 19.56 18.13
C GLN A 472 -37.13 20.64 18.84
N LYS A 473 -36.03 21.07 18.22
CA LYS A 473 -35.39 22.40 18.36
C LYS A 473 -34.04 22.34 17.65
N ASN A 474 -33.95 22.96 16.46
CA ASN A 474 -32.79 23.69 15.93
C ASN A 474 -32.84 23.76 14.40
N GLU A 475 -33.75 24.55 13.85
CA GLU A 475 -33.67 24.95 12.42
C GLU A 475 -32.73 26.17 12.22
N GLY A 476 -32.22 26.78 13.31
CA GLY A 476 -31.32 27.93 13.25
C GLY A 476 -29.80 27.62 13.22
N SER A 477 -29.37 26.37 13.43
CA SER A 477 -27.93 26.02 13.55
C SER A 477 -27.34 25.28 12.35
N MET A 478 -28.15 24.92 11.35
CA MET A 478 -27.73 24.05 10.24
C MET A 478 -26.78 24.78 9.26
N PHE A 479 -27.01 26.06 9.00
CA PHE A 479 -26.18 26.86 8.07
C PHE A 479 -24.82 27.30 8.64
N MET A 480 -24.63 27.33 9.96
CA MET A 480 -23.31 27.55 10.56
C MET A 480 -22.49 26.27 10.70
N ASN A 481 -23.14 25.11 10.91
CA ASN A 481 -22.45 23.83 11.01
C ASN A 481 -21.92 23.33 9.66
N GLU A 482 -22.57 23.58 8.54
CA GLU A 482 -22.03 23.18 7.22
C GLU A 482 -20.68 23.84 6.92
N ASN A 483 -20.50 25.13 7.23
CA ASN A 483 -19.23 25.83 7.04
C ASN A 483 -18.12 25.37 8.00
N LEU A 484 -18.50 24.92 9.21
CA LEU A 484 -17.59 24.33 10.19
C LEU A 484 -17.22 22.88 9.85
N ASP A 485 -18.18 22.08 9.36
CA ASP A 485 -17.99 20.71 8.93
C ASP A 485 -17.21 20.61 7.61
N LEU A 486 -17.39 21.56 6.68
CA LEU A 486 -16.56 21.68 5.47
C LEU A 486 -15.10 22.03 5.79
N LYS A 487 -14.87 23.00 6.69
CA LYS A 487 -13.50 23.31 7.18
C LYS A 487 -12.88 22.13 7.93
N ASN A 488 -13.66 21.43 8.75
CA ASN A 488 -13.20 20.26 9.49
C ASN A 488 -12.97 19.05 8.58
N SER A 489 -13.77 18.86 7.52
CA SER A 489 -13.55 17.82 6.52
C SER A 489 -12.29 18.09 5.71
N ASP A 490 -12.07 19.34 5.30
CA ASP A 490 -10.87 19.75 4.57
C ASP A 490 -9.61 19.61 5.43
N GLU A 491 -9.65 20.02 6.70
CA GLU A 491 -8.52 19.84 7.63
C GLU A 491 -8.25 18.36 7.91
N LYS A 492 -9.28 17.52 8.06
CA LYS A 492 -9.11 16.05 8.20
C LYS A 492 -8.50 15.43 6.95
N ILE A 493 -8.93 15.83 5.76
CA ILE A 493 -8.39 15.35 4.49
C ILE A 493 -6.93 15.79 4.34
N GLN A 494 -6.63 17.06 4.58
CA GLN A 494 -5.27 17.60 4.56
C GLN A 494 -4.37 16.87 5.56
N ARG A 495 -4.82 16.67 6.80
CA ARG A 495 -4.10 15.90 7.83
C ARG A 495 -3.81 14.49 7.37
N LYS A 496 -4.80 13.80 6.79
CA LYS A 496 -4.66 12.43 6.28
C LYS A 496 -3.65 12.36 5.13
N MET A 497 -3.73 13.28 4.17
CA MET A 497 -2.78 13.37 3.05
C MET A 497 -1.36 13.69 3.53
N PHE A 498 -1.22 14.66 4.42
CA PHE A 498 0.06 15.05 4.99
C PHE A 498 0.72 13.92 5.79
N LYS A 499 -0.02 13.29 6.73
CA LYS A 499 0.48 12.11 7.48
C LYS A 499 0.87 10.96 6.57
N LYS A 500 0.15 10.77 5.46
CA LYS A 500 0.49 9.75 4.45
C LYS A 500 1.82 10.07 3.76
N GLU A 501 2.10 11.33 3.44
CA GLU A 501 3.37 11.73 2.81
C GLU A 501 4.54 11.69 3.77
N THR A 502 4.42 12.28 4.97
CA THR A 502 5.48 12.20 5.99
C THR A 502 5.73 10.77 6.45
N GLY A 503 4.67 9.96 6.58
CA GLY A 503 4.76 8.54 6.88
C GLY A 503 5.45 7.73 5.78
N LYS A 504 5.22 8.05 4.49
CA LYS A 504 5.95 7.41 3.38
C LYS A 504 7.44 7.72 3.45
N VAL A 505 7.81 8.97 3.76
CA VAL A 505 9.20 9.40 3.90
C VAL A 505 9.88 8.68 5.06
N ALA A 506 9.31 8.75 6.27
CA ALA A 506 9.88 8.09 7.44
C ALA A 506 10.02 6.57 7.24
N ARG A 507 9.01 5.92 6.65
CA ARG A 507 9.08 4.50 6.31
C ARG A 507 10.22 4.17 5.35
N ARG A 508 10.45 5.01 4.33
CA ARG A 508 11.52 4.79 3.34
C ARG A 508 12.91 4.97 3.95
N VAL A 509 13.07 5.96 4.82
CA VAL A 509 14.31 6.14 5.60
C VAL A 509 14.56 4.94 6.50
N LEU A 510 13.55 4.44 7.21
CA LEU A 510 13.67 3.21 8.01
C LEU A 510 14.13 2.02 7.15
N PHE A 511 13.52 1.80 5.98
CA PHE A 511 13.95 0.72 5.09
C PHE A 511 15.36 0.93 4.52
N TYR A 512 15.77 2.18 4.27
CA TYR A 512 17.14 2.49 3.86
C TYR A 512 18.14 2.07 4.95
N ASN A 513 17.87 2.39 6.22
CA ASN A 513 18.70 1.95 7.35
C ASN A 513 18.74 0.42 7.48
N LEU A 514 17.58 -0.25 7.34
CA LEU A 514 17.52 -1.71 7.38
C LEU A 514 18.30 -2.36 6.23
N ILE A 515 18.33 -1.74 5.04
CA ILE A 515 19.14 -2.21 3.91
C ILE A 515 20.63 -2.04 4.23
N LEU A 516 21.03 -0.89 4.79
CA LEU A 516 22.42 -0.65 5.19
C LEU A 516 22.88 -1.73 6.17
N ILE A 517 22.12 -1.94 7.25
CA ILE A 517 22.41 -2.98 8.26
C ILE A 517 22.42 -4.37 7.62
N GLY A 518 21.42 -4.69 6.79
CA GLY A 518 21.31 -6.00 6.15
C GLY A 518 22.47 -6.31 5.19
N VAL A 519 22.94 -5.33 4.41
CA VAL A 519 24.10 -5.51 3.53
C VAL A 519 25.37 -5.67 4.32
N VAL A 520 25.57 -4.86 5.37
CA VAL A 520 26.72 -4.99 6.27
C VAL A 520 26.75 -6.39 6.90
N LEU A 521 25.63 -6.83 7.46
CA LEU A 521 25.49 -8.17 8.06
C LEU A 521 25.79 -9.29 7.05
N LEU A 522 25.24 -9.21 5.84
CA LEU A 522 25.52 -10.18 4.78
C LEU A 522 27.02 -10.23 4.44
N PHE A 523 27.67 -9.07 4.32
CA PHE A 523 29.10 -9.00 4.05
C PHE A 523 29.93 -9.62 5.18
N THR A 524 29.57 -9.32 6.44
CA THR A 524 30.19 -9.91 7.63
C THR A 524 30.05 -11.42 7.64
N ILE A 525 28.87 -11.95 7.29
CA ILE A 525 28.62 -13.39 7.16
C ILE A 525 29.51 -13.99 6.06
N PHE A 526 29.54 -13.39 4.86
CA PHE A 526 30.37 -13.89 3.77
C PHE A 526 31.86 -13.90 4.11
N GLN A 527 32.35 -12.86 4.80
CA GLN A 527 33.74 -12.79 5.26
C GLN A 527 34.03 -13.85 6.33
N SER A 528 33.10 -14.06 7.27
CA SER A 528 33.21 -15.10 8.30
C SER A 528 33.27 -16.49 7.70
N VAL A 529 32.35 -16.81 6.78
CA VAL A 529 32.36 -18.09 6.05
C VAL A 529 33.62 -18.25 5.22
N GLY A 530 34.04 -17.21 4.50
CA GLY A 530 35.26 -17.24 3.69
C GLY A 530 36.52 -17.49 4.53
N PHE A 531 36.60 -16.90 5.72
CA PHE A 531 37.68 -17.13 6.67
C PHE A 531 37.70 -18.58 7.17
N LEU A 532 36.56 -19.11 7.60
CA LEU A 532 36.44 -20.50 8.06
C LEU A 532 36.80 -21.50 6.95
N LEU A 533 36.46 -21.22 5.69
CA LEU A 533 36.83 -22.06 4.55
C LEU A 533 38.33 -22.01 4.22
N GLN A 534 39.00 -20.89 4.49
CA GLN A 534 40.45 -20.76 4.29
C GLN A 534 41.26 -21.41 5.40
N PHE A 535 40.70 -21.49 6.61
CA PHE A 535 41.36 -22.06 7.78
C PHE A 535 40.47 -23.11 8.47
N PRO A 536 40.25 -24.27 7.84
CA PRO A 536 39.34 -25.29 8.36
C PRO A 536 39.83 -25.94 9.67
N ASP A 537 41.14 -25.92 9.93
CA ASP A 537 41.77 -26.55 11.09
C ASP A 537 42.15 -25.55 12.20
N LEU A 538 41.72 -24.28 12.09
CA LEU A 538 42.05 -23.28 13.11
C LEU A 538 41.21 -23.52 14.37
N GLU A 539 41.86 -23.81 15.49
CA GLU A 539 41.15 -23.77 16.77
C GLU A 539 40.69 -22.33 17.06
N PRO A 540 39.39 -22.10 17.33
CA PRO A 540 38.87 -20.79 17.67
C PRO A 540 39.36 -20.41 19.07
N THR A 541 40.53 -19.81 19.14
CA THR A 541 41.00 -19.15 20.36
C THR A 541 40.35 -17.78 20.48
N ALA A 542 40.00 -17.36 21.70
CA ALA A 542 39.36 -16.05 21.94
C ALA A 542 40.16 -14.87 21.33
N GLN A 543 41.49 -14.98 21.25
CA GLN A 543 42.34 -13.96 20.65
C GLN A 543 42.28 -13.95 19.11
N ALA A 544 42.18 -15.12 18.46
CA ALA A 544 41.95 -15.22 17.02
C ALA A 544 40.57 -14.67 16.64
N GLU A 545 39.55 -14.94 17.45
CA GLU A 545 38.20 -14.39 17.26
C GLU A 545 38.16 -12.87 17.43
N ALA A 546 38.77 -12.34 18.50
CA ALA A 546 38.84 -10.91 18.73
C ALA A 546 39.56 -10.16 17.60
N SER A 547 40.71 -10.69 17.15
CA SER A 547 41.47 -10.09 16.04
C SER A 547 40.73 -10.19 14.69
N PHE A 548 39.96 -11.26 14.47
CA PHE A 548 39.11 -11.39 13.30
C PHE A 548 37.96 -10.38 13.31
N MET A 549 37.27 -10.25 14.44
CA MET A 549 36.20 -9.27 14.63
C MET A 549 36.70 -7.84 14.49
N GLU A 550 37.89 -7.53 15.02
CA GLU A 550 38.55 -6.23 14.87
C GLU A 550 38.88 -5.94 13.39
N ARG A 551 39.38 -6.94 12.64
CA ARG A 551 39.66 -6.80 11.21
C ARG A 551 38.41 -6.56 10.37
N ILE A 552 37.29 -7.21 10.70
CA ILE A 552 36.00 -6.95 10.03
C ILE A 552 35.48 -5.57 10.40
N GLY A 553 35.46 -5.25 11.70
CA GLY A 553 34.93 -3.99 12.22
C GLY A 553 35.68 -2.75 11.75
N SER A 554 36.99 -2.88 11.48
CA SER A 554 37.84 -1.80 10.97
C SER A 554 37.70 -1.54 9.47
N SER A 555 37.01 -2.40 8.71
CA SER A 555 36.86 -2.27 7.26
C SER A 555 35.59 -1.54 6.85
N GLY A 556 35.72 -0.45 6.08
CA GLY A 556 34.58 0.31 5.55
C GLY A 556 33.92 -0.27 4.29
N VAL A 557 34.40 -1.41 3.75
CA VAL A 557 33.94 -1.95 2.46
C VAL A 557 32.46 -2.32 2.48
N SER A 558 32.02 -2.99 3.54
CA SER A 558 30.63 -3.41 3.74
C SER A 558 29.70 -2.19 3.85
N SER A 559 30.13 -1.15 4.57
CA SER A 559 29.40 0.10 4.73
C SER A 559 29.26 0.88 3.42
N ILE A 560 30.33 0.95 2.61
CA ILE A 560 30.29 1.55 1.26
C ILE A 560 29.28 0.79 0.38
N ALA A 561 29.35 -0.54 0.36
CA ALA A 561 28.41 -1.36 -0.41
C ALA A 561 26.96 -1.14 0.05
N GLY A 562 26.72 -1.13 1.36
CA GLY A 562 25.41 -0.92 1.94
C GLY A 562 24.82 0.45 1.58
N VAL A 563 25.64 1.50 1.66
CA VAL A 563 25.23 2.86 1.25
C VAL A 563 24.91 2.92 -0.25
N LEU A 564 25.75 2.36 -1.12
CA LEU A 564 25.51 2.37 -2.57
C LEU A 564 24.22 1.63 -2.93
N VAL A 565 24.02 0.42 -2.39
CA VAL A 565 22.80 -0.37 -2.59
C VAL A 565 21.58 0.39 -2.05
N GLY A 566 21.68 0.97 -0.85
CA GLY A 566 20.64 1.75 -0.22
C GLY A 566 20.22 2.96 -1.06
N VAL A 567 21.17 3.77 -1.55
CA VAL A 567 20.89 4.94 -2.39
C VAL A 567 20.27 4.54 -3.71
N VAL A 568 20.76 3.48 -4.36
CA VAL A 568 20.19 2.97 -5.62
C VAL A 568 18.75 2.52 -5.42
N LEU A 569 18.45 1.74 -4.39
CA LEU A 569 17.10 1.27 -4.09
C LEU A 569 16.17 2.45 -3.72
N TYR A 570 16.66 3.41 -2.95
CA TYR A 570 15.90 4.61 -2.62
C TYR A 570 15.57 5.43 -3.88
N PHE A 571 16.53 5.61 -4.77
CA PHE A 571 16.31 6.26 -6.07
C PHE A 571 15.24 5.55 -6.90
N LEU A 572 15.30 4.20 -6.99
CA LEU A 572 14.30 3.41 -7.70
C LEU A 572 12.89 3.57 -7.09
N TRP A 573 12.79 3.67 -5.76
CA TRP A 573 11.52 3.95 -5.08
C TRP A 573 10.98 5.36 -5.35
N GLU A 574 11.85 6.34 -5.58
CA GLU A 574 11.48 7.74 -5.85
C GLU A 574 11.38 8.12 -7.34
N ARG A 575 11.80 7.23 -8.25
CA ARG A 575 11.81 7.50 -9.69
C ARG A 575 10.45 7.97 -10.22
N LYS A 576 9.34 7.37 -9.76
CA LYS A 576 7.97 7.73 -10.18
C LYS A 576 7.46 9.05 -9.59
N ALA A 577 8.05 9.53 -8.49
CA ALA A 577 7.63 10.77 -7.83
C ALA A 577 8.26 12.03 -8.45
N GLY A 578 9.26 11.89 -9.33
CA GLY A 578 9.90 13.02 -10.02
C GLY A 578 10.91 13.81 -9.18
N THR A 579 11.00 13.57 -7.86
CA THR A 579 11.88 14.32 -6.93
C THR A 579 13.36 14.30 -7.33
N HIS A 580 13.82 13.24 -8.01
CA HIS A 580 15.19 13.14 -8.51
C HIS A 580 15.61 14.29 -9.43
N ARG A 581 14.66 14.92 -10.14
CA ARG A 581 14.93 16.07 -11.03
C ARG A 581 15.23 17.36 -10.25
N GLU A 582 14.84 17.43 -8.98
CA GLU A 582 14.96 18.62 -8.15
C GLU A 582 16.12 18.56 -7.15
N ILE A 583 16.80 17.42 -7.02
CA ILE A 583 17.88 17.20 -6.04
C ILE A 583 18.98 18.27 -6.16
N PHE A 584 19.44 18.51 -7.39
CA PHE A 584 20.53 19.44 -7.69
C PHE A 584 20.06 20.85 -8.01
N ARG A 585 18.78 21.18 -7.73
CA ARG A 585 18.23 22.52 -7.95
C ARG A 585 19.00 23.54 -7.12
N SER A 586 19.43 24.61 -7.79
CA SER A 586 20.07 25.76 -7.14
C SER A 586 19.16 26.99 -7.16
N LYS A 587 18.93 27.60 -5.99
CA LYS A 587 18.15 28.86 -5.90
C LYS A 587 19.04 30.09 -5.97
N LYS A 588 20.21 30.05 -5.31
CA LYS A 588 21.15 31.18 -5.23
C LYS A 588 22.58 30.69 -5.41
N LYS A 589 23.44 31.54 -5.97
CA LYS A 589 24.90 31.32 -5.97
C LYS A 589 25.45 31.63 -4.57
N ILE A 590 26.31 30.77 -4.06
CA ILE A 590 26.98 31.00 -2.77
C ILE A 590 28.19 31.91 -2.96
N ARG A 591 28.43 32.80 -1.98
CA ARG A 591 29.68 33.57 -1.89
C ARG A 591 30.64 32.84 -0.95
N PRO A 592 31.96 32.78 -1.22
CA PRO A 592 32.93 32.07 -0.36
C PRO A 592 32.86 32.49 1.11
N LEU A 593 32.71 33.79 1.39
CA LEU A 593 32.55 34.31 2.75
C LEU A 593 31.30 33.81 3.49
N VAL A 594 30.22 33.52 2.75
CA VAL A 594 29.00 32.95 3.35
C VAL A 594 29.22 31.48 3.66
N PHE A 595 29.91 30.75 2.77
CA PHE A 595 30.27 29.36 3.03
C PHE A 595 31.20 29.23 4.24
N LEU A 596 32.26 30.05 4.31
CA LEU A 596 33.16 30.10 5.47
C LEU A 596 32.43 30.50 6.76
N GLY A 597 31.48 31.43 6.69
CA GLY A 597 30.63 31.79 7.82
C GLY A 597 29.76 30.63 8.31
N LEU A 598 29.15 29.88 7.40
CA LEU A 598 28.34 28.70 7.74
C LEU A 598 29.20 27.52 8.24
N LEU A 599 30.40 27.33 7.68
CA LEU A 599 31.40 26.40 8.22
C LEU A 599 31.76 26.77 9.66
N SER A 600 31.97 28.06 9.93
CA SER A 600 32.27 28.54 11.28
C SER A 600 31.11 28.27 12.25
N VAL A 601 29.86 28.52 11.81
CA VAL A 601 28.66 28.20 12.61
C VAL A 601 28.54 26.70 12.87
N PHE A 602 28.88 25.88 11.89
CA PHE A 602 28.90 24.43 12.05
C PHE A 602 29.95 23.99 13.11
N MET A 603 31.17 24.52 13.05
CA MET A 603 32.21 24.26 14.06
C MET A 603 31.81 24.74 15.46
N MET A 604 31.09 25.87 15.56
CA MET A 604 30.52 26.34 16.83
C MET A 604 29.48 25.35 17.37
N VAL A 605 28.61 24.80 16.52
CA VAL A 605 27.63 23.77 16.91
C VAL A 605 28.34 22.50 17.38
N GLN A 606 29.45 22.12 16.75
CA GLN A 606 30.27 20.99 17.20
C GLN A 606 30.81 21.22 18.62
N LEU A 607 31.40 22.38 18.89
CA LEU A 607 31.88 22.74 20.24
C LEU A 607 30.76 22.69 21.29
N LEU A 608 29.61 23.30 21.00
CA LEU A 608 28.46 23.28 21.91
C LEU A 608 27.94 21.86 22.15
N SER A 609 27.97 21.00 21.13
CA SER A 609 27.54 19.62 21.24
C SER A 609 28.54 18.78 22.05
N SER A 610 29.85 19.01 21.90
CA SER A 610 30.88 18.38 22.73
C SER A 610 30.67 18.72 24.22
N ILE A 611 30.40 19.99 24.55
CA ILE A 611 30.08 20.40 25.92
C ILE A 611 28.80 19.73 26.42
N ALA A 612 27.75 19.68 25.58
CA ALA A 612 26.51 19.01 25.93
C ALA A 612 26.71 17.49 26.14
N SER A 613 27.59 16.87 25.37
CA SER A 613 27.92 15.44 25.49
C SER A 613 28.57 15.13 26.83
N VAL A 614 29.46 15.99 27.34
CA VAL A 614 30.04 15.85 28.69
C VAL A 614 28.95 15.94 29.76
N GLY A 615 28.03 16.90 29.65
CA GLY A 615 26.91 17.02 30.59
C GLY A 615 25.95 15.82 30.55
N MET A 616 25.74 15.22 29.38
CA MET A 616 24.97 13.98 29.25
C MET A 616 25.70 12.78 29.85
N GLU A 617 27.03 12.69 29.68
CA GLU A 617 27.84 11.61 30.29
C GLU A 617 27.67 11.60 31.81
N GLU A 618 27.82 12.76 32.45
CA GLU A 618 27.62 12.92 33.89
C GLU A 618 26.19 12.55 34.32
N LEU A 619 25.18 12.89 33.51
CA LEU A 619 23.80 12.52 33.79
C LEU A 619 23.61 10.99 33.76
N PHE A 620 24.18 10.29 32.78
CA PHE A 620 24.06 8.82 32.68
C PHE A 620 24.87 8.11 33.77
N HIS A 621 26.01 8.67 34.18
CA HIS A 621 26.77 8.16 35.33
C HIS A 621 25.93 8.13 36.62
N LEU A 622 25.03 9.11 36.83
CA LEU A 622 24.09 9.08 37.96
C LEU A 622 23.15 7.85 37.95
N PHE A 623 22.92 7.25 36.79
CA PHE A 623 22.11 6.05 36.61
C PHE A 623 22.94 4.77 36.44
N GLY A 624 24.27 4.83 36.63
CA GLY A 624 25.16 3.67 36.52
C GLY A 624 25.51 3.27 35.08
N TYR A 625 25.35 4.17 34.10
CA TYR A 625 25.66 3.94 32.69
C TYR A 625 26.66 4.97 32.13
N SER A 626 27.48 4.58 31.16
CA SER A 626 28.44 5.43 30.45
C SER A 626 28.17 5.42 28.94
N MET A 627 28.40 6.55 28.27
CA MET A 627 28.37 6.70 26.82
C MET A 627 29.79 6.73 26.21
N ALA A 628 30.84 6.53 27.00
CA ALA A 628 32.23 6.73 26.58
C ALA A 628 32.60 5.87 25.36
N GLU A 629 32.22 4.60 25.34
CA GLU A 629 32.50 3.70 24.20
C GLU A 629 31.76 4.15 22.94
N SER A 630 30.47 4.51 23.08
CA SER A 630 29.67 5.02 21.96
C SER A 630 30.21 6.35 21.42
N ALA A 631 30.70 7.23 22.29
CA ALA A 631 31.32 8.48 21.91
C ALA A 631 32.67 8.25 21.20
N ALA A 632 33.48 7.30 21.69
CA ALA A 632 34.75 6.94 21.06
C ALA A 632 34.54 6.34 19.66
N ALA A 633 33.55 5.47 19.47
CA ALA A 633 33.19 4.93 18.16
C ALA A 633 32.70 6.03 17.18
N ALA A 634 32.04 7.06 17.71
CA ALA A 634 31.52 8.19 16.96
C ALA A 634 32.59 9.18 16.49
N THR A 635 33.71 9.29 17.20
CA THR A 635 34.80 10.24 16.91
C THR A 635 36.12 9.57 16.52
N GLY A 636 36.14 8.24 16.42
CA GLY A 636 37.34 7.46 16.15
C GLY A 636 37.95 7.75 14.79
N THR A 637 39.29 7.83 14.74
CA THR A 637 40.04 7.97 13.50
C THR A 637 39.93 6.69 12.68
N SER A 638 39.76 6.80 11.36
CA SER A 638 39.69 5.62 10.51
C SER A 638 41.03 4.86 10.47
N SER A 639 41.00 3.55 10.71
CA SER A 639 42.22 2.73 10.70
C SER A 639 42.56 2.17 9.32
N THR A 640 41.59 2.10 8.41
CA THR A 640 41.76 1.57 7.04
C THR A 640 41.39 2.59 5.97
N LEU A 641 41.98 2.47 4.77
CA LEU A 641 41.63 3.32 3.63
C LEU A 641 40.14 3.20 3.25
N SER A 642 39.56 2.01 3.36
CA SER A 642 38.13 1.81 3.07
C SER A 642 37.24 2.53 4.08
N MET A 643 37.59 2.50 5.38
CA MET A 643 36.84 3.25 6.40
C MET A 643 37.02 4.76 6.25
N PHE A 644 38.23 5.21 5.89
CA PHE A 644 38.51 6.62 5.57
C PHE A 644 37.64 7.13 4.41
N LEU A 645 37.56 6.37 3.31
CA LEU A 645 36.71 6.71 2.18
C LEU A 645 35.22 6.67 2.53
N TYR A 646 34.80 5.76 3.41
CA TYR A 646 33.43 5.68 3.89
C TYR A 646 33.05 6.91 4.73
N VAL A 647 33.73 7.14 5.85
CA VAL A 647 33.42 8.20 6.82
C VAL A 647 33.64 9.58 6.22
N GLY A 648 34.69 9.74 5.41
CA GLY A 648 35.07 11.03 4.84
C GLY A 648 34.27 11.42 3.60
N ILE A 649 33.76 10.47 2.80
CA ILE A 649 33.16 10.76 1.49
C ILE A 649 31.85 10.01 1.27
N ALA A 650 31.87 8.67 1.22
CA ALA A 650 30.72 7.90 0.75
C ALA A 650 29.49 8.05 1.66
N GLY A 651 29.68 7.99 2.99
CA GLY A 651 28.65 8.24 4.00
C GLY A 651 28.05 9.64 3.86
N PRO A 652 28.86 10.72 3.99
CA PRO A 652 28.39 12.10 3.84
C PRO A 652 27.61 12.36 2.55
N VAL A 653 28.11 11.87 1.40
CA VAL A 653 27.43 12.04 0.11
C VAL A 653 26.06 11.37 0.12
N ALA A 654 25.99 10.13 0.60
CA ALA A 654 24.74 9.39 0.60
C ALA A 654 23.72 9.95 1.59
N GLU A 655 24.15 10.32 2.79
CA GLU A 655 23.31 10.95 3.78
C GLU A 655 22.71 12.25 3.23
N GLU A 656 23.52 13.11 2.63
CA GLU A 656 23.00 14.32 2.00
C GLU A 656 22.01 14.03 0.86
N LEU A 657 22.28 13.01 0.02
CA LEU A 657 21.35 12.60 -1.03
C LEU A 657 20.01 12.12 -0.46
N ILE A 658 20.01 11.28 0.58
CA ILE A 658 18.78 10.75 1.20
C ILE A 658 18.01 11.86 1.90
N TYR A 659 18.65 12.59 2.81
CA TYR A 659 17.97 13.54 3.70
C TYR A 659 17.69 14.87 3.02
N ARG A 660 18.64 15.43 2.26
CA ARG A 660 18.50 16.76 1.65
C ARG A 660 18.02 16.64 0.21
N GLY A 661 18.49 15.63 -0.51
CA GLY A 661 18.06 15.35 -1.88
C GLY A 661 16.62 14.86 -1.96
N PHE A 662 16.27 13.79 -1.25
CA PHE A 662 14.93 13.20 -1.37
C PHE A 662 13.95 13.66 -0.29
N VAL A 663 14.27 13.46 0.99
CA VAL A 663 13.36 13.72 2.12
C VAL A 663 12.96 15.19 2.16
N MET A 664 13.93 16.09 2.19
CA MET A 664 13.70 17.53 2.29
C MET A 664 12.96 18.08 1.06
N ARG A 665 13.41 17.75 -0.17
CA ARG A 665 12.75 18.22 -1.41
C ARG A 665 11.31 17.77 -1.52
N ARG A 666 11.01 16.54 -1.12
CA ARG A 666 9.63 16.03 -1.13
C ARG A 666 8.71 16.80 -0.19
N LEU A 667 9.25 17.28 0.93
CA LEU A 667 8.50 17.99 1.96
C LEU A 667 8.51 19.52 1.77
N GLU A 668 9.33 20.06 0.86
CA GLU A 668 9.46 21.51 0.59
C GLU A 668 8.11 22.18 0.30
N LYS A 669 7.20 21.49 -0.39
CA LYS A 669 5.84 21.96 -0.68
C LYS A 669 4.96 22.22 0.55
N TYR A 670 5.34 21.71 1.72
CA TYR A 670 4.66 21.95 3.00
C TYR A 670 5.35 23.03 3.84
N GLY A 671 6.37 23.70 3.30
CA GLY A 671 7.12 24.78 3.91
C GLY A 671 8.61 24.46 4.02
N SER A 672 9.47 25.37 3.57
CA SER A 672 10.92 25.20 3.54
C SER A 672 11.49 24.91 4.93
N PHE A 673 11.07 25.67 5.95
CA PHE A 673 11.55 25.48 7.31
C PHE A 673 11.12 24.13 7.90
N PHE A 674 9.86 23.73 7.68
CA PHE A 674 9.38 22.42 8.11
C PHE A 674 10.17 21.29 7.46
N ALA A 675 10.43 21.38 6.16
CA ALA A 675 11.19 20.38 5.42
C ALA A 675 12.63 20.24 5.93
N ILE A 676 13.28 21.37 6.23
CA ILE A 676 14.60 21.40 6.87
C ILE A 676 14.51 20.71 8.23
N LEU A 677 13.64 21.20 9.13
CA LEU A 677 13.52 20.67 10.49
C LEU A 677 13.26 19.16 10.53
N PHE A 678 12.30 18.68 9.73
CA PHE A 678 11.93 17.27 9.70
C PHE A 678 13.05 16.39 9.13
N SER A 679 13.73 16.85 8.07
CA SER A 679 14.89 16.17 7.50
C SER A 679 16.05 16.09 8.48
N SER A 680 16.37 17.21 9.16
CA SER A 680 17.46 17.29 10.15
C SER A 680 17.22 16.38 11.35
N LEU A 681 15.97 16.28 11.83
CA LEU A 681 15.63 15.38 12.93
C LEU A 681 15.73 13.91 12.52
N LEU A 682 15.23 13.53 11.34
CA LEU A 682 15.40 12.16 10.84
C LEU A 682 16.87 11.79 10.62
N PHE A 683 17.68 12.75 10.17
CA PHE A 683 19.12 12.60 10.02
C PHE A 683 19.81 12.37 11.37
N GLY A 684 19.49 13.19 12.39
CA GLY A 684 20.06 13.01 13.72
C GLY A 684 19.67 11.68 14.36
N ILE A 685 18.38 11.32 14.32
CA ILE A 685 17.86 10.07 14.90
C ILE A 685 18.47 8.83 14.25
N MET A 686 18.77 8.86 12.94
CA MET A 686 19.34 7.72 12.21
C MET A 686 20.70 7.25 12.76
N HIS A 687 21.48 8.12 13.39
CA HIS A 687 22.79 7.72 13.92
C HIS A 687 22.70 6.68 15.03
N GLY A 688 21.53 6.50 15.65
CA GLY A 688 21.29 5.41 16.59
C GLY A 688 22.20 5.44 17.82
N ASN A 689 22.76 6.60 18.17
CA ASN A 689 23.58 6.77 19.37
C ASN A 689 23.38 8.15 20.02
N LEU A 690 23.36 8.18 21.35
CA LEU A 690 22.98 9.38 22.11
C LEU A 690 24.00 10.52 21.97
N ALA A 691 25.29 10.20 21.83
CA ALA A 691 26.35 11.18 21.67
C ALA A 691 26.21 12.01 20.38
N GLN A 692 25.78 11.39 19.27
CA GLN A 692 25.68 12.04 17.96
C GLN A 692 24.30 12.60 17.64
N ILE A 693 23.20 12.03 18.15
CA ILE A 693 21.82 12.41 17.73
C ILE A 693 21.61 13.94 17.78
N PHE A 694 21.98 14.59 18.88
CA PHE A 694 21.78 16.03 19.07
C PHE A 694 22.68 16.86 18.15
N PHE A 695 23.95 16.50 18.05
CA PHE A 695 24.92 17.14 17.16
C PHE A 695 24.47 17.04 15.71
N ALA A 696 24.19 15.81 15.25
CA ALA A 696 23.78 15.53 13.88
C ALA A 696 22.47 16.24 13.52
N ALA A 697 21.49 16.32 14.43
CA ALA A 697 20.27 17.08 14.20
C ALA A 697 20.56 18.59 14.03
N ALA A 698 21.41 19.17 14.89
CA ALA A 698 21.77 20.60 14.82
C ALA A 698 22.61 20.93 13.57
N ALA A 699 23.65 20.14 13.30
CA ALA A 699 24.40 20.15 12.04
C ALA A 699 23.48 20.06 10.83
N GLY A 700 22.50 19.17 10.93
CA GLY A 700 21.53 18.91 9.89
C GLY A 700 20.65 20.11 9.55
N LEU A 701 20.43 21.06 10.46
CA LEU A 701 19.72 22.32 10.19
C LEU A 701 20.56 23.23 9.28
N ILE A 702 21.87 23.26 9.50
CA ILE A 702 22.83 24.04 8.70
C ILE A 702 22.91 23.44 7.29
N PHE A 703 23.09 22.12 7.19
CA PHE A 703 23.06 21.36 5.93
C PHE A 703 21.75 21.58 5.17
N GLY A 704 20.61 21.45 5.87
CA GLY A 704 19.30 21.69 5.28
C GLY A 704 19.14 23.12 4.74
N TYR A 705 19.54 24.14 5.50
CA TYR A 705 19.51 25.53 5.02
C TYR A 705 20.41 25.73 3.79
N LEU A 706 21.64 25.20 3.83
CA LEU A 706 22.60 25.30 2.74
C LEU A 706 22.08 24.64 1.46
N ALA A 707 21.51 23.45 1.57
CA ALA A 707 20.89 22.74 0.46
C ALA A 707 19.62 23.44 -0.06
N MET A 708 18.77 23.99 0.83
CA MET A 708 17.50 24.63 0.47
C MET A 708 17.70 25.95 -0.29
N GLU A 709 18.62 26.81 0.18
CA GLU A 709 18.84 28.15 -0.37
C GLU A 709 19.90 28.21 -1.47
N TYR A 710 20.90 27.33 -1.40
CA TYR A 710 21.98 27.27 -2.38
C TYR A 710 21.84 25.99 -3.18
N SER A 711 22.58 24.93 -2.85
CA SER A 711 22.54 23.64 -3.53
C SER A 711 23.02 22.54 -2.58
N ILE A 712 22.52 21.32 -2.80
CA ILE A 712 22.97 20.12 -2.08
C ILE A 712 24.48 19.90 -2.18
N VAL A 713 25.13 20.33 -3.27
CA VAL A 713 26.58 20.19 -3.47
C VAL A 713 27.36 20.92 -2.37
N TRP A 714 26.87 22.08 -1.92
CA TRP A 714 27.52 22.81 -0.83
C TRP A 714 27.31 22.15 0.52
N SER A 715 26.17 21.50 0.72
CA SER A 715 25.88 20.68 1.90
C SER A 715 26.80 19.47 1.96
N ILE A 716 26.94 18.73 0.84
CA ILE A 716 27.88 17.62 0.68
C ILE A 716 29.32 18.08 0.96
N LEU A 717 29.75 19.20 0.36
CA LEU A 717 31.10 19.72 0.56
C LEU A 717 31.34 20.08 2.03
N LEU A 718 30.39 20.74 2.69
CA LEU A 718 30.53 21.11 4.10
C LEU A 718 30.63 19.86 4.99
N HIS A 719 29.82 18.84 4.71
CA HIS A 719 29.83 17.58 5.45
C HIS A 719 31.15 16.80 5.25
N ILE A 720 31.62 16.69 4.00
CA ILE A 720 32.92 16.08 3.67
C ILE A 720 34.05 16.84 4.37
N LEU A 721 34.06 18.18 4.32
CA LEU A 721 35.11 18.96 4.97
C LEU A 721 35.16 18.70 6.47
N ASN A 722 34.00 18.57 7.14
CA ASN A 722 33.97 18.21 8.55
C ASN A 722 34.61 16.84 8.81
N ASN A 723 34.08 15.80 8.18
CA ASN A 723 34.47 14.43 8.50
C ASN A 723 35.89 14.13 8.04
N LEU A 724 36.30 14.66 6.89
CA LEU A 724 37.62 14.44 6.32
C LEU A 724 38.69 15.31 6.99
N VAL A 725 38.47 16.63 7.07
CA VAL A 725 39.52 17.57 7.50
C VAL A 725 39.53 17.73 9.01
N PHE A 726 38.37 18.03 9.61
CA PHE A 726 38.31 18.39 11.03
C PHE A 726 38.19 17.20 11.97
N SER A 727 37.62 16.09 11.52
CA SER A 727 37.59 14.84 12.29
C SER A 727 38.83 14.00 12.02
N ASP A 728 39.00 13.48 10.80
CA ASP A 728 40.01 12.44 10.55
C ASP A 728 41.44 13.00 10.39
N LEU A 729 41.66 13.94 9.46
CA LEU A 729 43.00 14.48 9.17
C LEU A 729 43.57 15.28 10.35
N LEU A 730 42.74 16.08 11.03
CA LEU A 730 43.17 16.82 12.21
C LEU A 730 43.57 15.86 13.33
N SER A 731 42.78 14.81 13.58
CA SER A 731 43.11 13.81 14.60
C SER A 731 44.43 13.10 14.31
N ARG A 732 44.67 12.69 13.05
CA ARG A 732 45.96 12.10 12.63
C ARG A 732 47.14 13.05 12.79
N PHE A 733 46.92 14.34 12.50
CA PHE A 733 47.96 15.35 12.67
C PHE A 733 48.31 15.55 14.15
N THR A 734 47.31 15.48 15.04
CA THR A 734 47.52 15.66 16.49
C THR A 734 47.95 14.40 17.22
N GLU A 735 47.79 13.21 16.64
CA GLU A 735 48.09 11.91 17.27
C GLU A 735 49.56 11.78 17.73
N GLY A 736 50.50 12.40 17.01
CA GLY A 736 51.93 12.40 17.37
C GLY A 736 52.37 13.52 18.32
N LEU A 737 51.46 14.38 18.78
CA LEU A 737 51.77 15.52 19.64
C LEU A 737 51.51 15.20 21.12
N PRO A 738 52.19 15.90 22.06
CA PRO A 738 51.82 15.84 23.47
C PRO A 738 50.35 16.22 23.66
N GLU A 739 49.65 15.53 24.57
CA GLU A 739 48.20 15.70 24.79
C GLU A 739 47.79 17.18 24.98
N ALA A 740 48.58 17.94 25.75
CA ALA A 740 48.33 19.37 25.95
C ALA A 740 48.39 20.18 24.64
N ALA A 741 49.29 19.84 23.73
CA ALA A 741 49.41 20.48 22.42
C ALA A 741 48.28 20.06 21.46
N ALA A 742 47.93 18.77 21.45
CA ALA A 742 46.79 18.23 20.69
C ALA A 742 45.47 18.89 21.11
N ASN A 743 45.23 19.01 22.42
CA ASN A 743 44.06 19.68 22.99
C ASN A 743 44.06 21.18 22.66
N LEU A 744 45.20 21.87 22.78
CA LEU A 744 45.32 23.28 22.43
C LEU A 744 45.00 23.53 20.95
N ILE A 745 45.48 22.68 20.04
CA ILE A 745 45.20 22.78 18.60
C ILE A 745 43.71 22.54 18.33
N SER A 746 43.13 21.48 18.90
CA SER A 746 41.73 21.11 18.66
C SER A 746 40.76 22.17 19.21
N TYR A 747 40.86 22.49 20.50
CA TYR A 747 40.01 23.51 21.13
C TYR A 747 40.33 24.93 20.65
N GLY A 748 41.60 25.24 20.36
CA GLY A 748 42.00 26.52 19.78
C GLY A 748 41.38 26.74 18.40
N THR A 749 41.41 25.72 17.54
CA THR A 749 40.76 25.75 16.23
C THR A 749 39.25 25.96 16.37
N MET A 750 38.59 25.17 17.22
CA MET A 750 37.15 25.32 17.50
C MET A 750 36.80 26.70 18.07
N GLY A 751 37.66 27.26 18.93
CA GLY A 751 37.52 28.60 19.51
C GLY A 751 37.59 29.71 18.46
N VAL A 752 38.58 29.65 17.55
CA VAL A 752 38.70 30.61 16.44
C VAL A 752 37.47 30.59 15.55
N PHE A 753 37.01 29.39 15.13
CA PHE A 753 35.80 29.28 14.33
C PHE A 753 34.56 29.77 15.08
N THR A 754 34.48 29.55 16.39
CA THR A 754 33.37 30.06 17.22
C THR A 754 33.33 31.59 17.22
N VAL A 755 34.47 32.27 17.37
CA VAL A 755 34.53 33.74 17.29
C VAL A 755 34.07 34.23 15.91
N ILE A 756 34.53 33.60 14.83
CA ILE A 756 34.11 33.93 13.47
C ILE A 756 32.60 33.69 13.30
N ALA A 757 32.06 32.60 13.85
CA ALA A 757 30.64 32.28 13.83
C ALA A 757 29.80 33.35 14.52
N CYS A 758 30.20 33.81 15.71
CA CYS A 758 29.51 34.87 16.43
C CYS A 758 29.47 36.18 15.63
N ILE A 759 30.61 36.58 15.05
CA ILE A 759 30.68 37.77 14.18
C ILE A 759 29.78 37.61 12.95
N PHE A 760 29.80 36.44 12.31
CA PHE A 760 28.99 36.14 11.13
C PHE A 760 27.49 36.19 11.44
N LEU A 761 27.04 35.52 12.52
CA LEU A 761 25.65 35.51 12.96
C LEU A 761 25.17 36.92 13.34
N TYR A 762 26.01 37.71 14.02
CA TYR A 762 25.68 39.09 14.34
C TYR A 762 25.48 39.94 13.08
N LYS A 763 26.38 39.83 12.09
CA LYS A 763 26.26 40.53 10.80
C LYS A 763 25.07 40.05 9.95
N LYS A 764 24.60 38.81 10.14
CA LYS A 764 23.49 38.21 9.38
C LYS A 764 22.15 38.17 10.13
N LYS A 765 22.08 38.68 11.36
CA LYS A 765 20.89 38.62 12.22
C LYS A 765 19.60 39.07 11.53
N ASP A 766 19.65 40.17 10.78
CA ASP A 766 18.46 40.73 10.13
C ASP A 766 18.04 39.90 8.91
N SER A 767 19.02 39.39 8.14
CA SER A 767 18.75 38.46 7.03
C SER A 767 18.16 37.14 7.53
N ILE A 768 18.66 36.60 8.64
CA ILE A 768 18.15 35.37 9.26
C ILE A 768 16.72 35.60 9.76
N ARG A 769 16.47 36.71 10.47
CA ARG A 769 15.12 37.07 10.93
C ARG A 769 14.14 37.25 9.77
N ALA A 770 14.55 37.89 8.69
CA ALA A 770 13.73 38.04 7.49
C ALA A 770 13.40 36.68 6.86
N TRP A 771 14.38 35.78 6.77
CA TRP A 771 14.17 34.44 6.22
C TRP A 771 13.23 33.58 7.08
N LEU A 772 13.36 33.65 8.42
CA LEU A 772 12.46 32.98 9.36
C LEU A 772 11.02 33.51 9.27
N LYS A 773 10.85 34.83 9.10
CA LYS A 773 9.53 35.43 8.87
C LYS A 773 8.92 35.00 7.53
N ALA A 774 9.73 34.87 6.48
CA ALA A 774 9.28 34.42 5.17
C ALA A 774 8.96 32.92 5.11
N ASN A 775 9.53 32.12 6.01
CA ASN A 775 9.35 30.67 6.08
C ASN A 775 8.85 30.25 7.48
N PRO A 776 7.63 30.64 7.89
CA PRO A 776 7.11 30.32 9.21
C PRO A 776 6.94 28.80 9.37
N ILE A 777 7.07 28.32 10.61
CA ILE A 777 6.84 26.91 10.94
C ILE A 777 5.33 26.66 11.04
N PRO A 778 4.74 25.85 10.15
CA PRO A 778 3.34 25.45 10.31
C PRO A 778 3.20 24.49 11.50
N LYS A 779 2.93 25.03 12.70
CA LYS A 779 2.81 24.27 13.96
C LYS A 779 1.94 23.02 13.84
N LYS A 780 0.82 23.11 13.11
CA LYS A 780 -0.09 21.99 12.84
C LYS A 780 0.61 20.83 12.12
N TYR A 781 1.41 21.12 11.09
CA TYR A 781 2.15 20.11 10.32
C TYR A 781 3.24 19.44 11.14
N CYS A 782 3.95 20.19 11.99
CA CYS A 782 4.90 19.59 12.93
C CYS A 782 4.22 18.54 13.82
N ILE A 783 3.12 18.92 14.49
CA ILE A 783 2.38 18.00 15.36
C ILE A 783 1.94 16.76 14.58
N TRP A 784 1.42 16.92 13.36
CA TRP A 784 0.98 15.79 12.55
C TRP A 784 2.13 14.89 12.09
N ALA A 785 3.28 15.46 11.76
CA ALA A 785 4.45 14.70 11.29
C ALA A 785 5.07 13.88 12.43
N PHE A 786 5.29 14.51 13.58
CA PHE A 786 5.94 13.89 14.73
C PHE A 786 5.02 12.94 15.51
N THR A 787 3.70 13.00 15.31
CA THR A 787 2.73 11.99 15.79
C THR A 787 2.38 10.96 14.72
N GLY A 788 3.18 10.84 13.65
CA GLY A 788 3.00 9.84 12.61
C GLY A 788 3.53 8.48 13.07
N PHE A 789 2.77 7.40 12.85
CA PHE A 789 3.17 6.03 13.24
C PHE A 789 4.58 5.66 12.76
N TRP A 790 4.88 5.87 11.47
CA TRP A 790 6.19 5.52 10.91
C TRP A 790 7.34 6.37 11.43
N PHE A 791 7.07 7.64 11.77
CA PHE A 791 8.08 8.48 12.42
C PHE A 791 8.35 7.97 13.83
N LEU A 792 7.31 7.73 14.63
CA LEU A 792 7.44 7.20 15.99
C LEU A 792 8.11 5.82 16.01
N LEU A 793 7.74 4.92 15.10
CA LEU A 793 8.37 3.61 14.99
C LEU A 793 9.86 3.73 14.68
N PHE A 794 10.22 4.58 13.71
CA PHE A 794 11.61 4.87 13.37
C PHE A 794 12.37 5.41 14.60
N THR A 795 11.81 6.42 15.27
CA THR A 795 12.41 6.99 16.48
C THR A 795 12.59 5.95 17.58
N VAL A 796 11.56 5.15 17.89
CA VAL A 796 11.65 4.13 18.95
C VAL A 796 12.74 3.11 18.64
N LEU A 797 12.82 2.61 17.40
CA LEU A 797 13.84 1.63 17.02
C LEU A 797 15.26 2.19 17.15
N GLU A 798 15.50 3.41 16.69
CA GLU A 798 16.83 4.04 16.77
C GLU A 798 17.20 4.43 18.20
N PHE A 799 16.23 4.82 19.03
CA PHE A 799 16.49 5.05 20.46
C PHE A 799 16.77 3.74 21.20
N ILE A 800 16.11 2.63 20.87
CA ILE A 800 16.45 1.32 21.44
C ILE A 800 17.91 0.98 21.11
N ALA A 801 18.35 1.18 19.87
CA ALA A 801 19.76 1.00 19.50
C ALA A 801 20.68 1.93 20.29
N ALA A 802 20.29 3.21 20.45
CA ALA A 802 21.08 4.20 21.17
C ALA A 802 21.24 3.88 22.67
N PHE A 803 20.20 3.36 23.32
CA PHE A 803 20.27 2.90 24.71
C PHE A 803 21.00 1.57 24.86
N ALA A 804 20.91 0.67 23.86
CA ALA A 804 21.65 -0.59 23.87
C ALA A 804 23.17 -0.39 23.75
N ALA A 805 23.63 0.76 23.24
CA ALA A 805 25.03 1.13 23.16
C ALA A 805 25.61 1.71 24.47
N LEU A 806 24.81 1.84 25.54
CA LEU A 806 25.29 2.26 26.85
C LEU A 806 25.97 1.11 27.58
N THR A 807 27.10 1.38 28.21
CA THR A 807 27.80 0.39 29.03
C THR A 807 27.61 0.68 30.52
N PRO A 808 27.46 -0.36 31.37
CA PRO A 808 27.40 -0.16 32.80
C PRO A 808 28.74 0.39 33.33
N VAL A 809 28.67 1.36 34.23
CA VAL A 809 29.85 1.89 34.92
C VAL A 809 30.36 0.81 35.87
N LYS A 810 31.61 0.37 35.69
CA LYS A 810 32.28 -0.62 36.54
C LYS A 810 32.72 -0.04 37.88
#